data_AF-A0A0L1IHY2-F1
#
_entry.id   AF-A0A0L1IHY2-F1
#
_cell.length_a   1.000
_cell.length_b   1.000
_cell.length_c   1.000
_cell.angle_alpha   90.00
_cell.angle_beta   90.00
_cell.angle_gamma   90.00
#
_symmetry.space_group_name_H-M   'P 1'
#
loop_
_entity.id
_entity.type
_entity.pdbx_description
1 polymer ?
#
loop_
_entity_poly.entity_id
_entity_poly.type
_entity_poly.pdbx_seq_one_letter_code
_entity_poly.pdbx_strand_id
1 'polypeptide(L)'
;MKNLKKHLLKILSITSFSSLPILAVSCKTLETKSENREHKPNSRDTKQPDQPSNNNHIKPNHSNKTDPDHNQNNTSENNKNDVIQKPNNKNEESENVTPVDENVTPVQPSSQHIDPDTPTISNVDLNISDQRLDFINQTYLRKTVEDFVQNPVSNLSEQDLQAMMLNNNVVVNFYAHSDFEIDQKIVELDQFDNNKVQLKLINKKENKPVSNSEIRWYQRTITPYDLVLKANQNDKDKATFDLKDDGWVHWKDNKRDDVWITPEQTSAWIYAEYKGYLFPAIVKVYSRDQSDLMNKEKLALKEAKKIVQENNWKSLPFLERIVESYKWMFTNVTYKDEKELHKHLPNENAYSALVLKASVCAGYSKGYKMLLDELGIPSRFAIREISHVKHVWNLIEVDNNWYHADTTSDAYLTSTKRDNFYYFLNNDDDILPRDNYTQPNFKGERLRNLKIKNFVSSKDDVLALIDKSFDEKTKLVKPISVVVNKNNYKMINDAFDERKLLVKNWKRSGRFYGGVNLEEITYYFIDKPSSDIENVKITNIAKHTENSIKVDFDKEVENLKKGNFEIENALIKNTEKQGTSYILHLDHFNKIGDVEIKLKSVNKQNYKFDITKNEPITFKTSIVDFDAKINAIDDNSIKVETNQDNLEYSFNNNEWKELGQDKLIKDAVIGVLRIRVKNNSGLVTSEMKIFNITRDSINHNQIKLFKNTVIGVDNTMEYKEVNSDKWTSIDKNKLTLNQKGDYLIRIKSVKNNIASEVYKVTIS
;
A
#
# COMPACT_ATOMS: atom_id res chain seq x y z
N MET A 1 -18.91 -30.90 -15.94
CA MET A 1 -18.16 -29.74 -15.37
C MET A 1 -16.75 -29.50 -15.94
N LYS A 2 -16.06 -30.43 -16.62
CA LYS A 2 -14.67 -30.16 -17.09
C LYS A 2 -14.52 -29.12 -18.22
N ASN A 3 -15.51 -28.98 -19.13
CA ASN A 3 -15.35 -28.12 -20.31
C ASN A 3 -15.49 -26.61 -20.05
N LEU A 4 -16.13 -26.19 -18.95
CA LEU A 4 -16.40 -24.76 -18.69
C LEU A 4 -15.13 -23.94 -18.39
N LYS A 5 -14.10 -24.57 -17.79
CA LYS A 5 -12.84 -23.89 -17.46
C LYS A 5 -12.05 -23.40 -18.69
N LYS A 6 -12.23 -24.02 -19.87
CA LYS A 6 -11.50 -23.68 -21.10
C LYS A 6 -12.04 -22.44 -21.85
N HIS A 7 -13.11 -21.81 -21.37
CA HIS A 7 -13.56 -20.50 -21.86
C HIS A 7 -13.34 -19.38 -20.83
N LEU A 8 -13.54 -19.66 -19.53
CA LEU A 8 -13.26 -18.70 -18.45
C LEU A 8 -11.80 -18.19 -18.47
N LEU A 9 -10.80 -19.04 -18.79
CA LEU A 9 -9.40 -18.61 -18.88
C LEU A 9 -9.10 -17.60 -20.00
N LYS A 10 -9.95 -17.47 -21.04
CA LYS A 10 -9.71 -16.47 -22.10
C LYS A 10 -9.99 -15.04 -21.64
N ILE A 11 -11.02 -14.84 -20.81
CA ILE A 11 -11.57 -13.51 -20.50
C ILE A 11 -10.66 -12.74 -19.52
N LEU A 12 -10.08 -13.41 -18.53
CA LEU A 12 -9.17 -12.80 -17.53
C LEU A 12 -7.86 -12.23 -18.14
N SER A 13 -7.54 -12.55 -19.39
CA SER A 13 -6.28 -12.17 -20.04
C SER A 13 -6.30 -10.81 -20.76
N ILE A 14 -7.44 -10.11 -20.79
CA ILE A 14 -7.62 -8.83 -21.52
C ILE A 14 -7.68 -7.64 -20.54
N THR A 15 -7.69 -7.91 -19.24
CA THR A 15 -7.98 -6.92 -18.18
C THR A 15 -6.77 -6.47 -17.36
N SER A 16 -5.54 -6.75 -17.81
CA SER A 16 -4.28 -6.35 -17.15
C SER A 16 -3.91 -4.87 -17.36
N PHE A 17 -4.85 -3.97 -17.04
CA PHE A 17 -4.58 -2.54 -16.89
C PHE A 17 -5.15 -2.02 -15.60
N SER A 18 -4.38 -1.17 -14.91
CA SER A 18 -4.60 -0.81 -13.53
C SER A 18 -5.89 0.00 -13.32
N SER A 19 -6.96 -0.69 -12.96
CA SER A 19 -7.73 -0.21 -11.81
C SER A 19 -6.76 -0.07 -10.63
N LEU A 20 -6.89 1.01 -9.85
CA LEU A 20 -6.26 1.05 -8.54
C LEU A 20 -6.81 -0.15 -7.75
N PRO A 21 -5.96 -1.04 -7.20
CA PRO A 21 -6.45 -2.12 -6.37
C PRO A 21 -7.07 -1.49 -5.12
N ILE A 22 -8.40 -1.44 -5.08
CA ILE A 22 -9.15 -1.19 -3.85
C ILE A 22 -8.85 -2.39 -2.96
N LEU A 23 -7.78 -2.28 -2.17
CA LEU A 23 -7.34 -3.34 -1.28
C LEU A 23 -8.51 -3.71 -0.37
N ALA A 24 -9.02 -4.93 -0.56
CA ALA A 24 -10.26 -5.46 0.02
C ALA A 24 -10.09 -5.81 1.51
N VAL A 25 -9.65 -4.82 2.26
CA VAL A 25 -9.36 -4.86 3.69
C VAL A 25 -10.66 -4.55 4.42
N SER A 26 -11.19 -5.57 5.10
CA SER A 26 -12.45 -5.55 5.84
C SER A 26 -12.23 -6.21 7.20
N CYS A 27 -12.89 -5.69 8.24
CA CYS A 27 -12.86 -6.23 9.60
C CYS A 27 -13.87 -7.37 9.81
N LYS A 28 -14.72 -7.68 8.82
CA LYS A 28 -15.85 -8.62 8.96
C LYS A 28 -15.43 -10.05 9.29
N THR A 29 -16.05 -10.58 10.34
CA THR A 29 -16.14 -12.01 10.61
C THR A 29 -16.86 -12.73 9.47
N LEU A 30 -16.31 -13.85 8.98
CA LEU A 30 -17.06 -14.78 8.15
C LEU A 30 -18.01 -15.57 9.06
N GLU A 31 -19.30 -15.26 9.04
CA GLU A 31 -20.32 -16.13 9.65
C GLU A 31 -20.21 -17.53 9.01
N THR A 32 -20.11 -18.56 9.85
CA THR A 32 -19.97 -19.94 9.39
C THR A 32 -21.21 -20.35 8.59
N LYS A 33 -21.00 -20.77 7.34
CA LYS A 33 -22.06 -21.42 6.54
C LYS A 33 -22.66 -22.57 7.34
N SER A 34 -23.96 -22.50 7.62
CA SER A 34 -24.72 -23.66 8.05
C SER A 34 -24.72 -24.69 6.91
N GLU A 35 -24.19 -25.88 7.17
CA GLU A 35 -24.34 -27.00 6.25
C GLU A 35 -25.81 -27.42 6.22
N ASN A 36 -26.42 -27.36 5.03
CA ASN A 36 -27.78 -27.85 4.82
C ASN A 36 -27.80 -29.38 5.00
N ARG A 37 -28.10 -29.85 6.21
CA ARG A 37 -28.56 -31.23 6.41
C ARG A 37 -29.94 -31.37 5.79
N GLU A 38 -30.12 -32.42 5.00
CA GLU A 38 -31.36 -32.67 4.27
C GLU A 38 -32.57 -32.78 5.22
N HIS A 39 -33.71 -32.24 4.79
CA HIS A 39 -35.01 -32.55 5.38
C HIS A 39 -35.90 -33.20 4.32
N LYS A 40 -36.10 -34.50 4.45
CA LYS A 40 -37.24 -35.17 3.83
C LYS A 40 -38.52 -34.71 4.56
N PRO A 41 -39.61 -34.44 3.84
CA PRO A 41 -40.85 -33.99 4.45
C PRO A 41 -41.54 -35.13 5.18
N ASN A 42 -42.21 -34.83 6.29
CA ASN A 42 -43.42 -35.55 6.66
C ASN A 42 -44.36 -34.63 7.46
N SER A 43 -45.66 -34.87 7.36
CA SER A 43 -46.71 -33.99 7.88
C SER A 43 -47.26 -34.45 9.23
N ARG A 44 -47.64 -33.49 10.09
CA ARG A 44 -49.03 -33.30 10.57
C ARG A 44 -49.15 -32.26 11.70
N ASP A 45 -50.03 -31.30 11.45
CA ASP A 45 -51.12 -30.86 12.32
C ASP A 45 -50.94 -30.62 13.83
N THR A 46 -51.25 -29.36 14.18
CA THR A 46 -52.10 -28.87 15.29
C THR A 46 -51.51 -28.20 16.55
N LYS A 47 -51.96 -26.94 16.69
CA LYS A 47 -52.45 -26.26 17.92
C LYS A 47 -51.44 -25.79 18.98
N GLN A 48 -51.17 -24.49 18.92
CA GLN A 48 -51.23 -23.53 20.04
C GLN A 48 -52.45 -23.77 20.99
N PRO A 49 -52.45 -23.28 22.27
CA PRO A 49 -51.93 -21.95 22.60
C PRO A 49 -51.23 -21.75 23.98
N ASP A 50 -50.82 -20.49 24.18
CA ASP A 50 -50.68 -19.70 25.41
C ASP A 50 -49.65 -20.00 26.54
N GLN A 51 -48.78 -19.00 26.68
CA GLN A 51 -48.31 -18.29 27.89
C GLN A 51 -49.28 -18.33 29.12
N PRO A 52 -48.87 -18.01 30.38
CA PRO A 52 -47.86 -16.99 30.68
C PRO A 52 -46.98 -17.09 31.97
N SER A 53 -45.97 -16.21 32.00
CA SER A 53 -45.57 -15.34 33.13
C SER A 53 -44.72 -15.80 34.34
N ASN A 54 -43.81 -14.86 34.66
CA ASN A 54 -43.46 -14.30 35.99
C ASN A 54 -42.29 -14.83 36.82
N ASN A 55 -41.40 -13.86 37.12
CA ASN A 55 -40.38 -13.88 38.16
C ASN A 55 -41.02 -13.83 39.56
N ASN A 56 -40.36 -14.39 40.58
CA ASN A 56 -39.59 -13.54 41.52
C ASN A 56 -38.70 -14.29 42.53
N HIS A 57 -37.59 -13.61 42.85
CA HIS A 57 -36.76 -13.65 44.06
C HIS A 57 -37.06 -14.65 45.20
N ILE A 58 -36.00 -15.32 45.72
CA ILE A 58 -35.41 -15.09 47.07
C ILE A 58 -34.18 -16.03 47.33
N LYS A 59 -33.22 -15.61 48.18
CA LYS A 59 -32.04 -16.38 48.71
C LYS A 59 -32.36 -16.87 50.16
N PRO A 60 -31.48 -17.47 51.02
CA PRO A 60 -30.05 -17.82 50.89
C PRO A 60 -29.59 -19.17 51.54
N ASN A 61 -28.26 -19.39 51.52
CA ASN A 61 -27.41 -20.00 52.57
C ASN A 61 -27.32 -21.51 52.87
N HIS A 62 -26.06 -21.92 53.14
CA HIS A 62 -25.56 -23.04 53.96
C HIS A 62 -25.80 -24.51 53.49
N SER A 63 -24.93 -25.49 53.79
CA SER A 63 -23.49 -25.48 54.17
C SER A 63 -22.92 -26.92 54.24
N ASN A 64 -21.59 -27.05 54.21
CA ASN A 64 -20.78 -28.23 54.63
C ASN A 64 -20.84 -29.49 53.71
N LYS A 65 -19.67 -30.02 53.29
CA LYS A 65 -18.92 -31.22 53.81
C LYS A 65 -19.70 -32.54 53.66
N THR A 66 -19.12 -33.66 53.20
CA THR A 66 -17.80 -34.23 53.54
C THR A 66 -17.16 -35.09 52.43
N ASP A 67 -15.84 -35.30 52.54
CA ASP A 67 -15.00 -36.39 51.99
C ASP A 67 -15.27 -37.76 52.74
N PRO A 68 -14.60 -38.92 52.50
CA PRO A 68 -13.42 -39.20 51.65
C PRO A 68 -13.41 -40.55 50.83
N ASP A 69 -12.31 -40.73 50.07
CA ASP A 69 -11.40 -41.92 50.02
C ASP A 69 -11.49 -43.15 49.06
N HIS A 70 -10.26 -43.50 48.61
CA HIS A 70 -9.62 -44.82 48.41
C HIS A 70 -9.84 -45.78 47.19
N ASN A 71 -8.69 -46.04 46.51
CA ASN A 71 -8.06 -47.34 46.15
C ASN A 71 -8.74 -48.32 45.15
N GLN A 72 -8.03 -49.22 44.43
CA GLN A 72 -6.63 -49.26 43.91
C GLN A 72 -6.52 -50.30 42.76
N ASN A 73 -5.35 -50.41 42.10
CA ASN A 73 -5.07 -51.26 40.92
C ASN A 73 -5.14 -52.78 41.16
N ASN A 74 -5.35 -53.59 40.10
CA ASN A 74 -4.30 -54.47 39.53
C ASN A 74 -4.71 -55.40 38.34
N THR A 75 -3.82 -55.47 37.32
CA THR A 75 -3.40 -56.64 36.46
C THR A 75 -4.44 -57.51 35.71
N SER A 76 -4.20 -58.08 34.51
CA SER A 76 -2.96 -58.43 33.75
C SER A 76 -3.10 -58.04 32.24
N GLU A 77 -2.52 -58.63 31.16
CA GLU A 77 -1.65 -59.81 30.91
C GLU A 77 -0.96 -59.82 29.51
N ASN A 78 0.03 -60.72 29.33
CA ASN A 78 0.46 -61.49 28.14
C ASN A 78 0.94 -60.84 26.79
N ASN A 79 2.24 -60.53 26.74
CA ASN A 79 3.32 -61.27 26.02
C ASN A 79 3.73 -61.09 24.53
N LYS A 80 5.07 -61.17 24.32
CA LYS A 80 5.91 -61.36 23.10
C LYS A 80 6.11 -60.14 22.17
N ASN A 81 7.29 -59.51 22.06
CA ASN A 81 8.65 -59.94 21.61
C ASN A 81 8.73 -60.11 20.07
N ASP A 82 9.72 -59.59 19.31
CA ASP A 82 10.97 -58.84 19.58
C ASP A 82 11.33 -57.98 18.32
N VAL A 83 12.46 -57.30 18.02
CA VAL A 83 13.87 -57.19 18.49
C VAL A 83 14.39 -55.78 17.99
N ILE A 84 15.12 -54.91 18.73
CA ILE A 84 16.60 -54.81 18.94
C ILE A 84 17.39 -54.47 17.64
N GLN A 85 18.30 -53.46 17.54
CA GLN A 85 18.99 -52.60 18.54
C GLN A 85 19.44 -51.21 17.98
N LYS A 86 19.81 -50.26 18.86
CA LYS A 86 20.71 -49.10 18.58
C LYS A 86 22.18 -49.48 18.88
N PRO A 87 23.18 -48.65 18.50
CA PRO A 87 23.80 -47.81 19.56
C PRO A 87 24.31 -46.41 19.13
N ASN A 88 24.82 -45.69 20.14
CA ASN A 88 25.46 -44.35 20.12
C ASN A 88 26.88 -44.42 19.45
N ASN A 89 27.73 -43.37 19.35
CA ASN A 89 28.07 -42.37 20.37
C ASN A 89 28.93 -41.17 19.88
N LYS A 90 28.62 -39.98 20.41
CA LYS A 90 29.48 -38.90 20.97
C LYS A 90 30.84 -38.45 20.36
N ASN A 91 31.09 -37.14 20.55
CA ASN A 91 32.38 -36.42 20.65
C ASN A 91 33.16 -36.21 19.32
N GLU A 92 33.87 -35.09 19.07
CA GLU A 92 33.97 -33.79 19.77
C GLU A 92 34.54 -32.67 18.85
N GLU A 93 34.87 -31.51 19.44
CA GLU A 93 35.68 -30.40 18.91
C GLU A 93 35.08 -29.45 17.86
N SER A 94 35.79 -28.33 17.70
CA SER A 94 35.33 -27.04 17.14
C SER A 94 36.37 -26.47 16.19
N GLU A 95 35.95 -25.65 15.22
CA GLU A 95 36.72 -24.44 14.90
C GLU A 95 35.91 -23.37 14.14
N ASN A 96 36.48 -22.17 14.04
CA ASN A 96 35.88 -21.03 13.36
C ASN A 96 36.06 -21.13 11.83
N VAL A 97 35.05 -20.68 11.07
CA VAL A 97 35.26 -20.27 9.68
C VAL A 97 34.63 -18.90 9.47
N THR A 98 35.45 -17.93 9.06
CA THR A 98 35.04 -16.56 8.69
C THR A 98 34.22 -16.55 7.40
N PRO A 99 33.39 -15.51 7.17
CA PRO A 99 32.83 -15.28 5.84
C PRO A 99 33.98 -15.05 4.84
N VAL A 100 33.88 -15.64 3.66
CA VAL A 100 34.85 -15.46 2.58
C VAL A 100 34.40 -14.28 1.72
N ASP A 101 35.27 -13.28 1.58
CA ASP A 101 35.16 -12.26 0.54
C ASP A 101 35.41 -12.90 -0.84
N GLU A 102 34.36 -13.03 -1.65
CA GLU A 102 34.53 -13.16 -3.11
C GLU A 102 34.25 -11.82 -3.77
N ASN A 103 35.33 -11.13 -4.15
CA ASN A 103 35.29 -9.94 -4.98
C ASN A 103 34.82 -10.33 -6.39
N VAL A 104 33.51 -10.25 -6.65
CA VAL A 104 32.95 -10.43 -8.01
C VAL A 104 33.33 -9.22 -8.86
N THR A 105 34.47 -9.32 -9.53
CA THR A 105 34.95 -8.36 -10.53
C THR A 105 33.86 -8.11 -11.59
N PRO A 106 33.59 -6.86 -12.02
CA PRO A 106 32.52 -6.58 -12.97
C PRO A 106 32.73 -7.29 -14.32
N VAL A 107 31.87 -8.25 -14.63
CA VAL A 107 31.85 -8.90 -15.95
C VAL A 107 31.32 -7.92 -16.99
N GLN A 108 32.04 -7.73 -18.09
CA GLN A 108 31.60 -6.85 -19.18
C GLN A 108 30.35 -7.43 -19.88
N PRO A 109 29.39 -6.57 -20.30
CA PRO A 109 28.18 -7.04 -20.98
C PRO A 109 28.49 -7.46 -22.42
N SER A 110 28.57 -8.77 -22.68
CA SER A 110 28.82 -9.28 -24.05
C SER A 110 28.21 -10.66 -24.34
N SER A 111 26.88 -10.79 -24.24
CA SER A 111 26.07 -11.67 -25.13
C SER A 111 24.57 -11.43 -24.91
N GLN A 112 23.82 -11.21 -26.00
CA GLN A 112 22.35 -11.13 -25.97
C GLN A 112 21.75 -12.54 -26.03
N HIS A 113 21.80 -13.26 -24.91
CA HIS A 113 20.97 -14.46 -24.76
C HIS A 113 19.50 -14.03 -24.60
N ILE A 114 18.66 -14.41 -25.56
CA ILE A 114 17.20 -14.38 -25.39
C ILE A 114 16.85 -15.34 -24.25
N ASP A 115 15.96 -14.94 -23.35
CA ASP A 115 15.35 -15.86 -22.39
C ASP A 115 14.64 -17.01 -23.14
N PRO A 116 14.97 -18.30 -22.88
CA PRO A 116 14.35 -19.42 -23.58
C PRO A 116 12.83 -19.52 -23.39
N ASP A 117 12.27 -18.93 -22.33
CA ASP A 117 10.81 -18.89 -22.10
C ASP A 117 10.11 -17.71 -22.82
N THR A 118 10.84 -16.92 -23.63
CA THR A 118 10.28 -15.80 -24.41
C THR A 118 9.12 -16.25 -25.31
N PRO A 119 7.90 -15.68 -25.15
CA PRO A 119 6.72 -16.17 -25.86
C PRO A 119 6.82 -15.93 -27.37
N THR A 120 6.68 -17.01 -28.14
CA THR A 120 6.68 -16.95 -29.61
C THR A 120 5.28 -16.65 -30.15
N ILE A 121 5.18 -15.69 -31.06
CA ILE A 121 3.93 -15.29 -31.71
C ILE A 121 3.45 -16.42 -32.64
N SER A 122 2.19 -16.82 -32.45
CA SER A 122 1.59 -17.91 -33.21
C SER A 122 1.32 -17.55 -34.67
N ASN A 123 1.58 -18.52 -35.57
CA ASN A 123 1.10 -18.47 -36.95
C ASN A 123 -0.42 -18.66 -36.99
N VAL A 124 -1.09 -17.86 -37.82
CA VAL A 124 -2.51 -17.99 -38.13
C VAL A 124 -2.68 -18.76 -39.43
N ASP A 125 -3.43 -19.84 -39.38
CA ASP A 125 -4.08 -20.36 -40.58
C ASP A 125 -5.36 -19.55 -40.84
N LEU A 126 -5.49 -18.99 -42.05
CA LEU A 126 -6.68 -18.27 -42.52
C LEU A 126 -7.63 -19.16 -43.34
N ASN A 127 -7.35 -20.46 -43.48
CA ASN A 127 -8.27 -21.43 -44.09
C ASN A 127 -9.55 -21.62 -43.24
N ILE A 128 -10.49 -20.69 -43.40
CA ILE A 128 -11.85 -20.81 -42.86
C ILE A 128 -12.71 -21.54 -43.90
N SER A 129 -13.63 -22.40 -43.45
CA SER A 129 -14.60 -23.08 -44.33
C SER A 129 -15.56 -22.14 -45.06
N ASP A 130 -15.68 -20.90 -44.59
CA ASP A 130 -16.40 -19.81 -45.24
C ASP A 130 -15.49 -19.11 -46.27
N GLN A 131 -15.73 -19.43 -47.55
CA GLN A 131 -15.01 -18.87 -48.70
C GLN A 131 -15.21 -17.36 -48.86
N ARG A 132 -16.34 -16.80 -48.40
CA ARG A 132 -16.62 -15.36 -48.46
C ARG A 132 -15.81 -14.62 -47.39
N LEU A 133 -15.75 -15.16 -46.17
CA LEU A 133 -14.94 -14.59 -45.10
C LEU A 133 -13.44 -14.73 -45.37
N ASP A 134 -12.95 -15.83 -45.97
CA ASP A 134 -11.56 -15.91 -46.42
C ASP A 134 -11.24 -14.85 -47.50
N PHE A 135 -12.06 -14.73 -48.55
CA PHE A 135 -11.86 -13.69 -49.58
C PHE A 135 -11.78 -12.27 -48.97
N ILE A 136 -12.64 -11.97 -47.99
CA ILE A 136 -12.58 -10.73 -47.20
C ILE A 136 -11.24 -10.64 -46.44
N ASN A 137 -10.82 -11.69 -45.76
CA ASN A 137 -9.57 -11.71 -45.00
C ASN A 137 -8.33 -11.50 -45.88
N GLN A 138 -8.22 -12.19 -47.02
CA GLN A 138 -7.12 -12.00 -47.98
C GLN A 138 -7.11 -10.57 -48.55
N THR A 139 -8.30 -9.98 -48.75
CA THR A 139 -8.44 -8.59 -49.23
C THR A 139 -7.95 -7.59 -48.19
N TYR A 140 -8.45 -7.65 -46.95
CA TYR A 140 -8.03 -6.75 -45.88
C TYR A 140 -6.59 -6.99 -45.41
N LEU A 141 -6.06 -8.22 -45.53
CA LEU A 141 -4.64 -8.51 -45.28
C LEU A 141 -3.75 -7.52 -46.02
N ARG A 142 -3.97 -7.37 -47.34
CA ARG A 142 -3.26 -6.44 -48.23
C ARG A 142 -3.75 -4.98 -48.08
N LYS A 143 -5.07 -4.74 -48.01
CA LYS A 143 -5.64 -3.39 -48.12
C LYS A 143 -5.58 -2.51 -46.86
N THR A 144 -4.97 -2.96 -45.77
CA THR A 144 -4.65 -2.08 -44.61
C THR A 144 -3.16 -1.73 -44.45
N VAL A 145 -2.32 -2.03 -45.46
CA VAL A 145 -0.90 -1.59 -45.52
C VAL A 145 -0.56 -0.75 -46.75
N GLU A 146 -1.41 -0.78 -47.78
CA GLU A 146 -1.43 0.19 -48.89
C GLU A 146 -1.99 1.54 -48.41
N ASP A 147 -2.14 2.53 -49.29
CA ASP A 147 -2.91 3.74 -48.97
C ASP A 147 -4.42 3.47 -48.89
N PHE A 148 -5.13 4.29 -48.10
CA PHE A 148 -6.56 4.14 -47.83
C PHE A 148 -7.40 4.20 -49.10
N VAL A 149 -8.20 3.15 -49.35
CA VAL A 149 -9.13 3.06 -50.47
C VAL A 149 -10.53 2.74 -49.95
N GLN A 150 -11.53 3.56 -50.29
CA GLN A 150 -12.89 3.34 -49.81
C GLN A 150 -13.48 2.03 -50.35
N ASN A 151 -14.14 1.27 -49.48
CA ASN A 151 -14.85 0.02 -49.79
C ASN A 151 -13.95 -1.03 -50.51
N PRO A 152 -12.87 -1.51 -49.87
CA PRO A 152 -11.90 -2.42 -50.50
C PRO A 152 -12.49 -3.78 -50.89
N VAL A 153 -13.65 -4.16 -50.33
CA VAL A 153 -14.49 -5.28 -50.75
C VAL A 153 -15.79 -4.72 -51.35
N SER A 154 -16.04 -5.02 -52.62
CA SER A 154 -17.30 -4.67 -53.31
C SER A 154 -18.49 -5.41 -52.72
N ASN A 155 -19.62 -4.72 -52.59
CA ASN A 155 -20.89 -5.26 -52.08
C ASN A 155 -20.73 -5.95 -50.71
N LEU A 156 -20.10 -5.25 -49.76
CA LEU A 156 -19.97 -5.70 -48.37
C LEU A 156 -21.33 -5.55 -47.65
N SER A 157 -21.94 -6.68 -47.28
CA SER A 157 -23.25 -6.74 -46.65
C SER A 157 -23.18 -6.58 -45.13
N GLU A 158 -24.34 -6.39 -44.50
CA GLU A 158 -24.44 -6.40 -43.03
C GLU A 158 -24.08 -7.77 -42.43
N GLN A 159 -24.30 -8.87 -43.17
CA GLN A 159 -23.87 -10.21 -42.75
C GLN A 159 -22.34 -10.36 -42.82
N ASP A 160 -21.70 -9.81 -43.85
CA ASP A 160 -20.24 -9.76 -43.94
C ASP A 160 -19.65 -8.95 -42.78
N LEU A 161 -20.22 -7.79 -42.46
CA LEU A 161 -19.78 -6.93 -41.34
C LEU A 161 -19.94 -7.64 -39.99
N GLN A 162 -21.05 -8.35 -39.77
CA GLN A 162 -21.24 -9.17 -38.57
C GLN A 162 -20.22 -10.31 -38.50
N ALA A 163 -19.98 -11.02 -39.61
CA ALA A 163 -18.97 -12.09 -39.68
C ALA A 163 -17.55 -11.56 -39.42
N MET A 164 -17.20 -10.38 -39.96
CA MET A 164 -15.93 -9.70 -39.68
C MET A 164 -15.78 -9.38 -38.18
N MET A 165 -16.77 -8.75 -37.55
CA MET A 165 -16.74 -8.41 -36.12
C MET A 165 -16.66 -9.65 -35.21
N LEU A 166 -17.30 -10.76 -35.61
CA LEU A 166 -17.31 -12.04 -34.89
C LEU A 166 -16.07 -12.93 -35.19
N ASN A 167 -15.21 -12.55 -36.14
CA ASN A 167 -14.08 -13.38 -36.58
C ASN A 167 -12.97 -13.49 -35.51
N ASN A 168 -13.11 -14.47 -34.63
CA ASN A 168 -12.14 -14.78 -33.57
C ASN A 168 -10.81 -15.40 -34.08
N ASN A 169 -10.67 -15.67 -35.39
CA ASN A 169 -9.43 -16.23 -35.97
C ASN A 169 -8.40 -15.13 -36.25
N VAL A 170 -8.82 -13.89 -36.53
CA VAL A 170 -7.93 -12.75 -36.74
C VAL A 170 -7.62 -12.00 -35.43
N VAL A 171 -6.98 -10.83 -35.53
CA VAL A 171 -6.75 -9.86 -34.45
C VAL A 171 -7.80 -8.75 -34.50
N VAL A 172 -8.07 -8.07 -33.39
CA VAL A 172 -9.22 -7.15 -33.31
C VAL A 172 -9.12 -5.93 -34.25
N ASN A 173 -7.90 -5.45 -34.54
CA ASN A 173 -7.66 -4.34 -35.46
C ASN A 173 -7.40 -4.79 -36.91
N PHE A 174 -7.62 -6.07 -37.26
CA PHE A 174 -7.24 -6.64 -38.56
C PHE A 174 -7.87 -5.94 -39.78
N TYR A 175 -9.11 -5.48 -39.61
CA TYR A 175 -9.88 -4.74 -40.63
C TYR A 175 -9.80 -3.21 -40.45
N ALA A 176 -8.94 -2.70 -39.56
CA ALA A 176 -8.75 -1.27 -39.34
C ALA A 176 -7.61 -0.73 -40.23
N HIS A 177 -7.83 0.40 -40.90
CA HIS A 177 -6.77 1.12 -41.61
C HIS A 177 -5.86 1.88 -40.63
N SER A 178 -4.56 2.02 -40.92
CA SER A 178 -3.64 2.76 -40.02
C SER A 178 -3.87 4.27 -40.01
N ASP A 179 -4.53 4.80 -41.04
CA ASP A 179 -4.80 6.25 -41.20
C ASP A 179 -5.89 6.79 -40.26
N PHE A 180 -6.69 5.92 -39.63
CA PHE A 180 -7.78 6.34 -38.74
C PHE A 180 -7.76 5.55 -37.43
N GLU A 181 -8.28 6.15 -36.37
CA GLU A 181 -8.53 5.48 -35.08
C GLU A 181 -9.68 6.13 -34.32
N ILE A 182 -10.30 5.39 -33.40
CA ILE A 182 -11.25 5.98 -32.44
C ILE A 182 -10.44 6.79 -31.42
N ASP A 183 -10.91 8.00 -31.09
CA ASP A 183 -10.26 8.95 -30.19
C ASP A 183 -9.95 8.40 -28.79
N GLN A 184 -10.70 7.39 -28.34
CA GLN A 184 -10.50 6.67 -27.08
C GLN A 184 -10.50 5.15 -27.33
N LYS A 185 -9.32 4.51 -27.26
CA LYS A 185 -9.19 3.03 -27.40
C LYS A 185 -9.88 2.25 -26.28
N ILE A 186 -10.04 2.85 -25.11
CA ILE A 186 -10.80 2.33 -23.96
C ILE A 186 -11.67 3.47 -23.40
N VAL A 187 -12.97 3.20 -23.21
CA VAL A 187 -13.92 4.06 -22.50
C VAL A 187 -14.31 3.36 -21.19
N GLU A 188 -14.40 4.12 -20.09
CA GLU A 188 -14.90 3.61 -18.82
C GLU A 188 -16.12 4.43 -18.37
N LEU A 189 -17.28 3.77 -18.28
CA LEU A 189 -18.56 4.37 -17.92
C LEU A 189 -18.95 4.01 -16.48
N ASP A 190 -19.38 5.02 -15.72
CA ASP A 190 -19.89 4.90 -14.34
C ASP A 190 -21.18 5.71 -14.16
N GLN A 191 -21.94 5.45 -13.10
CA GLN A 191 -23.24 6.11 -12.88
C GLN A 191 -23.15 7.64 -12.68
N PHE A 192 -22.04 8.16 -12.15
CA PHE A 192 -21.95 9.51 -11.59
C PHE A 192 -21.19 10.49 -12.50
N ASP A 193 -19.93 10.19 -12.83
CA ASP A 193 -19.08 11.13 -13.57
C ASP A 193 -19.10 10.83 -15.08
N ASN A 194 -18.73 9.61 -15.47
CA ASN A 194 -18.67 9.18 -16.87
C ASN A 194 -19.97 8.48 -17.31
N ASN A 195 -21.14 9.06 -17.02
CA ASN A 195 -22.41 8.42 -17.36
C ASN A 195 -22.75 8.43 -18.86
N LYS A 196 -21.98 9.16 -19.68
CA LYS A 196 -21.98 9.07 -21.14
C LYS A 196 -20.69 9.65 -21.74
N VAL A 197 -20.27 9.11 -22.88
CA VAL A 197 -19.12 9.59 -23.67
C VAL A 197 -19.49 9.56 -25.15
N GLN A 198 -19.06 10.55 -25.93
CA GLN A 198 -19.19 10.52 -27.39
C GLN A 198 -17.85 10.13 -28.02
N LEU A 199 -17.82 9.01 -28.72
CA LEU A 199 -16.66 8.55 -29.48
C LEU A 199 -16.61 9.20 -30.87
N LYS A 200 -15.41 9.36 -31.40
CA LYS A 200 -15.13 9.97 -32.70
C LYS A 200 -14.08 9.16 -33.44
N LEU A 201 -14.35 8.84 -34.71
CA LEU A 201 -13.31 8.33 -35.61
C LEU A 201 -12.47 9.51 -36.11
N ILE A 202 -11.17 9.49 -35.88
CA ILE A 202 -10.23 10.54 -36.25
C ILE A 202 -9.43 10.11 -37.48
N ASN A 203 -9.39 10.95 -38.52
CA ASN A 203 -8.39 10.87 -39.59
C ASN A 203 -7.06 11.43 -39.07
N LYS A 204 -6.05 10.58 -38.92
CA LYS A 204 -4.72 10.96 -38.39
C LYS A 204 -3.86 11.74 -39.39
N LYS A 205 -4.06 11.57 -40.70
CA LYS A 205 -3.36 12.35 -41.74
C LYS A 205 -3.82 13.82 -41.75
N GLU A 206 -5.07 14.09 -41.38
CA GLU A 206 -5.62 15.45 -41.27
C GLU A 206 -5.75 16.01 -39.84
N ASN A 207 -5.63 15.14 -38.82
CA ASN A 207 -5.98 15.41 -37.43
C ASN A 207 -7.41 15.99 -37.25
N LYS A 208 -8.40 15.35 -37.89
CA LYS A 208 -9.81 15.78 -37.87
C LYS A 208 -10.76 14.62 -37.60
N PRO A 209 -11.90 14.85 -36.93
CA PRO A 209 -12.97 13.86 -36.83
C PRO A 209 -13.65 13.65 -38.19
N VAL A 210 -13.98 12.40 -38.49
CA VAL A 210 -14.90 11.99 -39.56
C VAL A 210 -16.33 12.37 -39.17
N SER A 211 -17.19 12.70 -40.14
CA SER A 211 -18.60 12.98 -39.85
C SER A 211 -19.32 11.74 -39.36
N ASN A 212 -20.03 11.84 -38.23
CA ASN A 212 -20.87 10.75 -37.70
C ASN A 212 -21.91 10.25 -38.72
N SER A 213 -22.35 11.11 -39.65
CA SER A 213 -23.27 10.73 -40.75
C SER A 213 -22.67 9.73 -41.76
N GLU A 214 -21.36 9.50 -41.72
CA GLU A 214 -20.65 8.52 -42.56
C GLU A 214 -20.23 7.26 -41.78
N ILE A 215 -20.49 7.20 -40.47
CA ILE A 215 -20.06 6.10 -39.59
C ILE A 215 -21.28 5.26 -39.22
N ARG A 216 -21.19 3.94 -39.35
CA ARG A 216 -22.14 3.03 -38.71
C ARG A 216 -21.53 2.47 -37.43
N TRP A 217 -22.17 2.71 -36.30
CA TRP A 217 -21.71 2.26 -34.99
C TRP A 217 -22.33 0.90 -34.60
N TYR A 218 -21.50 0.01 -34.09
CA TYR A 218 -21.89 -1.34 -33.66
C TYR A 218 -21.27 -1.67 -32.30
N GLN A 219 -21.98 -2.47 -31.50
CA GLN A 219 -21.54 -3.05 -30.24
C GLN A 219 -21.44 -4.57 -30.41
N ARG A 220 -20.27 -5.17 -30.14
CA ARG A 220 -20.11 -6.63 -30.00
C ARG A 220 -19.99 -7.00 -28.54
N THR A 221 -21.03 -7.60 -27.99
CA THR A 221 -21.00 -8.21 -26.65
C THR A 221 -20.34 -9.59 -26.69
N ILE A 222 -19.81 -10.05 -25.54
CA ILE A 222 -18.94 -11.26 -25.46
C ILE A 222 -19.53 -12.33 -24.54
N THR A 223 -20.28 -11.96 -23.50
CA THR A 223 -20.79 -12.87 -22.47
C THR A 223 -22.06 -12.30 -21.85
N PRO A 224 -23.13 -13.12 -21.66
CA PRO A 224 -23.24 -14.54 -22.02
C PRO A 224 -23.46 -14.80 -23.51
N TYR A 225 -23.63 -13.74 -24.32
CA TYR A 225 -23.86 -13.83 -25.76
C TYR A 225 -22.71 -13.18 -26.52
N ASP A 226 -22.24 -13.83 -27.59
CA ASP A 226 -21.30 -13.26 -28.56
C ASP A 226 -22.11 -12.73 -29.75
N LEU A 227 -22.55 -11.48 -29.66
CA LEU A 227 -23.54 -10.87 -30.57
C LEU A 227 -23.14 -9.47 -31.01
N VAL A 228 -23.42 -9.17 -32.27
CA VAL A 228 -23.30 -7.83 -32.86
C VAL A 228 -24.66 -7.13 -32.86
N LEU A 229 -24.74 -6.02 -32.14
CA LEU A 229 -25.88 -5.12 -32.08
C LEU A 229 -25.53 -3.82 -32.79
N LYS A 230 -26.42 -3.28 -33.62
CA LYS A 230 -26.25 -1.93 -34.18
C LYS A 230 -26.49 -0.87 -33.11
N ALA A 231 -26.09 0.36 -33.38
CA ALA A 231 -26.57 1.52 -32.65
C ALA A 231 -28.11 1.54 -32.53
N ASN A 232 -28.60 2.10 -31.42
CA ASN A 232 -29.99 2.06 -30.96
C ASN A 232 -30.60 0.66 -30.71
N GLN A 233 -29.91 -0.47 -30.96
CA GLN A 233 -30.38 -1.81 -30.58
C GLN A 233 -30.06 -2.13 -29.10
N ASN A 234 -30.49 -1.24 -28.21
CA ASN A 234 -30.13 -1.21 -26.79
C ASN A 234 -30.99 -2.16 -25.93
N ASP A 235 -31.02 -3.43 -26.32
CA ASP A 235 -31.73 -4.51 -25.62
C ASP A 235 -31.31 -4.59 -24.13
N LYS A 236 -32.28 -4.61 -23.20
CA LYS A 236 -32.02 -4.60 -21.74
C LYS A 236 -31.08 -5.72 -21.33
N ASP A 237 -31.22 -6.91 -21.90
CA ASP A 237 -30.51 -8.10 -21.43
C ASP A 237 -29.31 -8.47 -22.33
N LYS A 238 -29.27 -7.98 -23.58
CA LYS A 238 -28.20 -8.30 -24.55
C LYS A 238 -27.16 -7.19 -24.78
N ALA A 239 -27.49 -5.91 -24.59
CA ALA A 239 -26.55 -4.80 -24.75
C ALA A 239 -25.78 -4.51 -23.44
N THR A 240 -24.48 -4.19 -23.53
CA THR A 240 -23.65 -3.80 -22.38
C THR A 240 -23.69 -2.28 -22.14
N PHE A 241 -23.88 -1.48 -23.16
CA PHE A 241 -24.08 -0.02 -23.04
C PHE A 241 -25.13 0.46 -24.04
N ASP A 242 -25.68 1.65 -23.77
CA ASP A 242 -26.68 2.29 -24.61
C ASP A 242 -25.98 3.08 -25.73
N LEU A 243 -25.97 2.53 -26.95
CA LEU A 243 -25.30 3.09 -28.12
C LEU A 243 -26.26 3.92 -28.98
N LYS A 244 -25.77 5.02 -29.55
CA LYS A 244 -26.47 5.91 -30.49
C LYS A 244 -25.74 6.04 -31.81
N ASP A 245 -26.49 6.37 -32.86
CA ASP A 245 -25.99 6.43 -34.25
C ASP A 245 -24.93 7.53 -34.44
N ASP A 246 -24.86 8.49 -33.52
CA ASP A 246 -23.89 9.58 -33.47
C ASP A 246 -22.72 9.33 -32.48
N GLY A 247 -22.45 8.07 -32.16
CA GLY A 247 -21.27 7.67 -31.37
C GLY A 247 -21.37 7.92 -29.87
N TRP A 248 -22.51 8.40 -29.35
CA TRP A 248 -22.73 8.42 -27.90
C TRP A 248 -22.92 7.01 -27.34
N VAL A 249 -22.07 6.65 -26.38
CA VAL A 249 -22.27 5.53 -25.46
C VAL A 249 -22.72 6.06 -24.11
N HIS A 250 -23.79 5.47 -23.55
CA HIS A 250 -24.34 5.83 -22.24
C HIS A 250 -24.17 4.67 -21.25
N TRP A 251 -23.90 5.01 -19.99
CA TRP A 251 -23.90 4.06 -18.88
C TRP A 251 -25.28 3.43 -18.72
N LYS A 252 -25.28 2.15 -18.38
CA LYS A 252 -26.46 1.32 -18.19
C LYS A 252 -26.20 0.37 -17.02
N ASP A 253 -27.19 0.21 -16.15
CA ASP A 253 -27.11 -0.79 -15.10
C ASP A 253 -27.31 -2.19 -15.70
N ASN A 254 -26.21 -2.94 -15.80
CA ASN A 254 -26.21 -4.33 -16.30
C ASN A 254 -26.48 -5.37 -15.20
N LYS A 255 -26.99 -4.94 -14.03
CA LYS A 255 -27.59 -5.87 -13.08
C LYS A 255 -28.74 -6.63 -13.75
N ARG A 256 -28.66 -7.95 -13.68
CA ARG A 256 -29.68 -8.86 -14.20
C ARG A 256 -30.40 -9.57 -13.07
N ASP A 257 -31.66 -9.89 -13.32
CA ASP A 257 -32.54 -10.54 -12.36
C ASP A 257 -32.31 -12.06 -12.25
N ASP A 258 -31.52 -12.66 -13.17
CA ASP A 258 -31.19 -14.09 -13.24
C ASP A 258 -29.82 -14.47 -12.62
N VAL A 259 -28.98 -13.51 -12.20
CA VAL A 259 -27.61 -13.77 -11.74
C VAL A 259 -27.40 -13.40 -10.27
N TRP A 260 -27.05 -14.41 -9.45
CA TRP A 260 -26.79 -14.29 -8.02
C TRP A 260 -25.65 -13.33 -7.63
N ILE A 261 -24.74 -13.02 -8.56
CA ILE A 261 -23.62 -12.09 -8.37
C ILE A 261 -23.57 -11.18 -9.61
N THR A 262 -23.83 -9.89 -9.42
CA THR A 262 -23.62 -8.89 -10.49
C THR A 262 -22.11 -8.66 -10.66
N PRO A 263 -21.54 -8.74 -11.88
CA PRO A 263 -20.15 -8.38 -12.11
C PRO A 263 -19.88 -6.91 -11.74
N GLU A 264 -18.80 -6.62 -11.02
CA GLU A 264 -18.37 -5.26 -10.68
C GLU A 264 -18.13 -4.39 -11.93
N GLN A 265 -17.73 -5.03 -13.03
CA GLN A 265 -17.52 -4.43 -14.34
C GLN A 265 -18.03 -5.39 -15.41
N THR A 266 -18.65 -4.84 -16.44
CA THR A 266 -18.99 -5.52 -17.71
C THR A 266 -18.27 -4.82 -18.87
N SER A 267 -18.10 -5.47 -20.01
CA SER A 267 -17.38 -4.88 -21.15
C SER A 267 -17.76 -5.50 -22.48
N ALA A 268 -17.75 -4.67 -23.52
CA ALA A 268 -18.01 -5.06 -24.90
C ALA A 268 -17.12 -4.26 -25.86
N TRP A 269 -16.90 -4.79 -27.06
CA TRP A 269 -16.24 -4.04 -28.12
C TRP A 269 -17.24 -3.06 -28.76
N ILE A 270 -16.77 -1.86 -29.08
CA ILE A 270 -17.45 -0.95 -30.00
C ILE A 270 -16.66 -0.89 -31.30
N TYR A 271 -17.37 -0.89 -32.42
CA TYR A 271 -16.80 -0.71 -33.75
C TYR A 271 -17.43 0.50 -34.42
N ALA A 272 -16.59 1.41 -34.90
CA ALA A 272 -16.95 2.34 -35.96
C ALA A 272 -16.70 1.64 -37.30
N GLU A 273 -17.74 1.46 -38.12
CA GLU A 273 -17.59 1.12 -39.53
C GLU A 273 -17.50 2.40 -40.35
N TYR A 274 -16.47 2.52 -41.18
CA TYR A 274 -16.30 3.63 -42.11
C TYR A 274 -15.66 3.14 -43.42
N LYS A 275 -16.42 3.27 -44.52
CA LYS A 275 -16.00 2.90 -45.89
C LYS A 275 -15.51 1.44 -46.00
N GLY A 276 -16.17 0.53 -45.30
CA GLY A 276 -15.88 -0.91 -45.22
C GLY A 276 -14.96 -1.33 -44.08
N TYR A 277 -14.09 -0.44 -43.60
CA TYR A 277 -13.14 -0.73 -42.53
C TYR A 277 -13.81 -0.70 -41.15
N LEU A 278 -13.32 -1.53 -40.22
CA LEU A 278 -13.82 -1.62 -38.85
C LEU A 278 -12.76 -1.14 -37.86
N PHE A 279 -13.06 -0.10 -37.10
CA PHE A 279 -12.17 0.50 -36.11
C PHE A 279 -12.65 0.15 -34.69
N PRO A 280 -11.90 -0.66 -33.92
CA PRO A 280 -12.32 -1.12 -32.60
C PRO A 280 -11.93 -0.18 -31.46
N ALA A 281 -12.75 -0.16 -30.41
CA ALA A 281 -12.39 0.27 -29.06
C ALA A 281 -13.11 -0.62 -28.02
N ILE A 282 -12.68 -0.59 -26.75
CA ILE A 282 -13.35 -1.29 -25.64
C ILE A 282 -14.20 -0.28 -24.87
N VAL A 283 -15.45 -0.63 -24.55
CA VAL A 283 -16.23 0.07 -23.52
C VAL A 283 -16.35 -0.83 -22.30
N LYS A 284 -15.88 -0.34 -21.16
CA LYS A 284 -16.12 -0.90 -19.82
C LYS A 284 -17.29 -0.16 -19.18
N VAL A 285 -18.16 -0.89 -18.48
CA VAL A 285 -19.31 -0.36 -17.75
C VAL A 285 -19.28 -0.92 -16.34
N TYR A 286 -19.02 -0.05 -15.36
CA TYR A 286 -19.03 -0.41 -13.95
C TYR A 286 -20.47 -0.61 -13.45
N SER A 287 -20.68 -1.55 -12.52
CA SER A 287 -21.98 -1.77 -11.91
C SER A 287 -22.42 -0.55 -11.08
N ARG A 288 -23.69 -0.49 -10.70
CA ARG A 288 -24.22 0.53 -9.76
C ARG A 288 -23.42 0.55 -8.46
N ASP A 289 -23.20 -0.63 -7.87
CA ASP A 289 -22.53 -0.78 -6.58
C ASP A 289 -21.04 -0.38 -6.67
N GLN A 290 -20.37 -0.72 -7.78
CA GLN A 290 -18.98 -0.29 -8.02
C GLN A 290 -18.87 1.21 -8.32
N SER A 291 -19.83 1.78 -9.05
CA SER A 291 -19.91 3.23 -9.29
C SER A 291 -20.09 4.00 -7.98
N ASP A 292 -20.92 3.48 -7.07
CA ASP A 292 -21.15 4.04 -5.73
C ASP A 292 -19.89 3.96 -4.84
N LEU A 293 -19.15 2.84 -4.87
CA LEU A 293 -17.84 2.74 -4.21
C LEU A 293 -16.85 3.78 -4.77
N MET A 294 -16.72 3.89 -6.10
CA MET A 294 -15.82 4.84 -6.75
C MET A 294 -16.19 6.30 -6.42
N ASN A 295 -17.49 6.64 -6.41
CA ASN A 295 -17.96 7.97 -6.00
C ASN A 295 -17.66 8.26 -4.52
N LYS A 296 -17.90 7.30 -3.62
CA LYS A 296 -17.56 7.44 -2.19
C LYS A 296 -16.07 7.66 -1.96
N GLU A 297 -15.20 6.98 -2.71
CA GLU A 297 -13.75 7.19 -2.63
C GLU A 297 -13.34 8.57 -3.17
N LYS A 298 -13.92 9.03 -4.29
CA LYS A 298 -13.72 10.39 -4.82
C LYS A 298 -14.17 11.48 -3.83
N LEU A 299 -15.32 11.28 -3.15
CA LEU A 299 -15.83 12.19 -2.12
C LEU A 299 -14.96 12.18 -0.85
N ALA A 300 -14.46 11.01 -0.44
CA ALA A 300 -13.51 10.89 0.66
C ALA A 300 -12.20 11.64 0.35
N LEU A 301 -11.66 11.50 -0.86
CA LEU A 301 -10.44 12.17 -1.30
C LEU A 301 -10.60 13.70 -1.35
N LYS A 302 -11.78 14.19 -1.75
CA LYS A 302 -12.12 15.62 -1.72
C LYS A 302 -12.15 16.17 -0.28
N GLU A 303 -12.75 15.43 0.65
CA GLU A 303 -12.79 15.82 2.06
C GLU A 303 -11.41 15.68 2.73
N ALA A 304 -10.59 14.68 2.36
CA ALA A 304 -9.21 14.54 2.82
C ALA A 304 -8.36 15.77 2.46
N LYS A 305 -8.41 16.20 1.20
CA LYS A 305 -7.74 17.42 0.71
C LYS A 305 -8.19 18.66 1.47
N LYS A 306 -9.51 18.80 1.68
CA LYS A 306 -10.09 19.89 2.47
C LYS A 306 -9.58 19.88 3.92
N ILE A 307 -9.60 18.73 4.61
CA ILE A 307 -9.09 18.61 5.99
C ILE A 307 -7.60 19.02 6.07
N VAL A 308 -6.75 18.51 5.17
CA VAL A 308 -5.32 18.82 5.10
C VAL A 308 -5.08 20.33 4.87
N GLN A 309 -5.93 20.97 4.04
CA GLN A 309 -5.86 22.41 3.76
C GLN A 309 -6.37 23.27 4.92
N GLU A 310 -7.54 22.95 5.49
CA GLU A 310 -8.18 23.72 6.58
C GLU A 310 -7.34 23.72 7.86
N ASN A 311 -6.63 22.63 8.15
CA ASN A 311 -5.69 22.54 9.28
C ASN A 311 -4.26 23.00 8.92
N ASN A 312 -4.03 23.43 7.67
CA ASN A 312 -2.74 23.89 7.13
C ASN A 312 -1.55 22.94 7.41
N TRP A 313 -1.80 21.62 7.49
CA TRP A 313 -0.77 20.67 7.93
C TRP A 313 0.46 20.63 7.02
N LYS A 314 0.33 20.97 5.72
CA LYS A 314 1.50 21.05 4.84
C LYS A 314 2.53 22.12 5.25
N SER A 315 2.17 23.14 6.04
CA SER A 315 3.16 24.07 6.61
C SER A 315 3.85 23.55 7.88
N LEU A 316 3.54 22.33 8.34
CA LEU A 316 4.18 21.70 9.50
C LEU A 316 5.41 20.85 9.08
N PRO A 317 6.40 20.68 9.98
CA PRO A 317 7.46 19.68 9.83
C PRO A 317 6.90 18.25 9.78
N PHE A 318 7.63 17.35 9.12
CA PHE A 318 7.18 15.97 8.83
C PHE A 318 6.55 15.23 10.03
N LEU A 319 7.19 15.26 11.21
CA LEU A 319 6.68 14.59 12.39
C LEU A 319 5.40 15.22 12.94
N GLU A 320 5.26 16.55 12.92
CA GLU A 320 4.06 17.21 13.43
C GLU A 320 2.87 17.09 12.45
N ARG A 321 3.13 16.90 11.14
CA ARG A 321 2.09 16.45 10.18
C ARG A 321 1.46 15.13 10.63
N ILE A 322 2.28 14.19 11.06
CA ILE A 322 1.85 12.87 11.55
C ILE A 322 1.07 13.03 12.86
N VAL A 323 1.60 13.79 13.82
CA VAL A 323 0.98 13.99 15.15
C VAL A 323 -0.41 14.62 15.03
N GLU A 324 -0.54 15.72 14.30
CA GLU A 324 -1.81 16.46 14.23
C GLU A 324 -2.86 15.75 13.38
N SER A 325 -2.46 15.08 12.28
CA SER A 325 -3.40 14.25 11.50
C SER A 325 -3.86 12.99 12.25
N TYR A 326 -2.98 12.36 13.04
CA TYR A 326 -3.34 11.27 13.94
C TYR A 326 -4.33 11.72 15.02
N LYS A 327 -4.02 12.85 15.68
CA LYS A 327 -4.90 13.47 16.69
C LYS A 327 -6.25 13.84 16.11
N TRP A 328 -6.28 14.40 14.90
CA TRP A 328 -7.52 14.76 14.21
C TRP A 328 -8.42 13.54 14.02
N MET A 329 -7.87 12.41 13.57
CA MET A 329 -8.64 11.18 13.35
C MET A 329 -9.33 10.68 14.62
N PHE A 330 -8.61 10.52 15.74
CA PHE A 330 -9.22 10.02 16.98
C PHE A 330 -10.13 11.05 17.67
N THR A 331 -9.98 12.34 17.36
CA THR A 331 -10.78 13.42 17.98
C THR A 331 -12.07 13.73 17.21
N ASN A 332 -12.06 13.59 15.88
CA ASN A 332 -13.15 14.01 15.00
C ASN A 332 -13.95 12.86 14.39
N VAL A 333 -13.41 11.64 14.35
CA VAL A 333 -14.15 10.45 13.91
C VAL A 333 -14.68 9.70 15.14
N THR A 334 -15.96 9.35 15.12
CA THR A 334 -16.63 8.58 16.18
C THR A 334 -16.55 7.08 15.88
N TYR A 335 -16.06 6.28 16.83
CA TYR A 335 -16.14 4.82 16.71
C TYR A 335 -17.58 4.38 16.93
N LYS A 336 -18.10 3.54 16.02
CA LYS A 336 -19.40 2.87 16.15
C LYS A 336 -19.24 1.41 15.78
N ASP A 337 -19.79 0.50 16.56
CA ASP A 337 -19.72 -0.93 16.25
C ASP A 337 -20.67 -1.33 15.10
N GLU A 338 -20.55 -2.57 14.59
CA GLU A 338 -21.39 -3.08 13.50
C GLU A 338 -22.86 -3.33 13.89
N LYS A 339 -23.26 -3.07 15.13
CA LYS A 339 -24.65 -3.21 15.64
C LYS A 339 -25.32 -1.85 15.81
N GLU A 340 -24.56 -0.84 16.25
CA GLU A 340 -25.00 0.56 16.31
C GLU A 340 -25.10 1.20 14.92
N LEU A 341 -24.35 0.69 13.95
CA LEU A 341 -24.61 0.95 12.54
C LEU A 341 -25.66 0.02 11.97
N HIS A 342 -26.62 0.57 11.22
CA HIS A 342 -27.51 -0.25 10.41
C HIS A 342 -26.71 -1.09 9.41
N LYS A 343 -27.09 -2.36 9.22
CA LYS A 343 -26.49 -3.38 8.32
C LYS A 343 -26.31 -2.99 6.83
N HIS A 344 -26.64 -1.75 6.46
CA HIS A 344 -26.63 -1.21 5.10
C HIS A 344 -25.79 0.07 4.96
N LEU A 345 -25.17 0.58 6.04
CA LEU A 345 -24.23 1.70 5.99
C LEU A 345 -22.78 1.18 5.81
N PRO A 346 -22.05 1.58 4.75
CA PRO A 346 -20.69 1.11 4.53
C PRO A 346 -19.68 1.86 5.43
N ASN A 347 -19.29 1.25 6.53
CA ASN A 347 -18.32 1.71 7.55
C ASN A 347 -16.86 1.31 7.31
N GLU A 348 -16.58 0.62 6.21
CA GLU A 348 -15.27 0.02 5.93
C GLU A 348 -14.49 0.76 4.84
N ASN A 349 -14.77 2.05 4.63
CA ASN A 349 -14.14 2.90 3.61
C ASN A 349 -13.75 4.28 4.15
N ALA A 350 -12.90 5.00 3.41
CA ALA A 350 -12.47 6.34 3.81
C ALA A 350 -13.64 7.34 3.92
N TYR A 351 -14.72 7.14 3.14
CA TYR A 351 -15.92 7.98 3.16
C TYR A 351 -16.62 7.99 4.53
N SER A 352 -16.75 6.84 5.19
CA SER A 352 -17.37 6.75 6.52
C SER A 352 -16.58 7.49 7.60
N ALA A 353 -15.25 7.36 7.62
CA ALA A 353 -14.41 8.08 8.56
C ALA A 353 -14.30 9.57 8.23
N LEU A 354 -13.96 9.92 6.98
CA LEU A 354 -13.65 11.30 6.61
C LEU A 354 -14.89 12.15 6.33
N VAL A 355 -15.93 11.63 5.67
CA VAL A 355 -17.14 12.41 5.32
C VAL A 355 -18.22 12.26 6.38
N LEU A 356 -18.58 11.02 6.75
CA LEU A 356 -19.65 10.77 7.74
C LEU A 356 -19.19 10.93 9.20
N LYS A 357 -17.87 11.09 9.44
CA LYS A 357 -17.25 11.22 10.77
C LYS A 357 -17.60 10.07 11.74
N ALA A 358 -17.96 8.88 11.23
CA ALA A 358 -18.33 7.73 12.05
C ALA A 358 -18.02 6.39 11.35
N SER A 359 -17.26 5.49 11.99
CA SER A 359 -16.59 4.37 11.29
C SER A 359 -16.19 3.20 12.21
N VAL A 360 -15.82 2.07 11.61
CA VAL A 360 -15.03 0.97 12.24
C VAL A 360 -13.56 1.00 11.77
N CYS A 361 -12.73 0.12 12.33
CA CYS A 361 -11.30 -0.08 12.04
C CYS A 361 -10.89 0.07 10.56
N ALA A 362 -11.58 -0.62 9.64
CA ALA A 362 -11.26 -0.57 8.22
C ALA A 362 -11.43 0.84 7.61
N GLY A 363 -12.48 1.58 8.00
CA GLY A 363 -12.72 2.95 7.52
C GLY A 363 -11.81 3.98 8.20
N TYR A 364 -11.51 3.84 9.50
CA TYR A 364 -10.47 4.64 10.20
C TYR A 364 -9.13 4.51 9.47
N SER A 365 -8.71 3.26 9.20
CA SER A 365 -7.43 2.96 8.56
C SER A 365 -7.32 3.53 7.15
N LYS A 366 -8.41 3.44 6.36
CA LYS A 366 -8.46 3.99 4.99
C LYS A 366 -8.51 5.51 5.00
N GLY A 367 -9.29 6.11 5.91
CA GLY A 367 -9.35 7.56 6.10
C GLY A 367 -8.02 8.16 6.53
N TYR A 368 -7.36 7.58 7.54
CA TYR A 368 -6.06 8.05 7.99
C TYR A 368 -4.98 7.84 6.91
N LYS A 369 -4.96 6.68 6.22
CA LYS A 369 -4.09 6.48 5.06
C LYS A 369 -4.28 7.56 3.99
N MET A 370 -5.53 7.90 3.65
CA MET A 370 -5.82 8.92 2.65
C MET A 370 -5.34 10.33 3.07
N LEU A 371 -5.42 10.69 4.36
CA LEU A 371 -4.80 11.91 4.88
C LEU A 371 -3.26 11.86 4.79
N LEU A 372 -2.65 10.72 5.12
CA LEU A 372 -1.19 10.53 5.05
C LEU A 372 -0.65 10.58 3.61
N ASP A 373 -1.35 9.97 2.66
CA ASP A 373 -0.96 10.01 1.24
C ASP A 373 -1.06 11.45 0.68
N GLU A 374 -2.10 12.21 1.04
CA GLU A 374 -2.20 13.64 0.70
C GLU A 374 -1.12 14.51 1.38
N LEU A 375 -0.61 14.09 2.54
CA LEU A 375 0.50 14.75 3.25
C LEU A 375 1.90 14.32 2.76
N GLY A 376 1.99 13.34 1.85
CA GLY A 376 3.25 12.79 1.35
C GLY A 376 3.96 11.82 2.31
N ILE A 377 3.23 11.20 3.24
CA ILE A 377 3.79 10.32 4.28
C ILE A 377 3.63 8.84 3.88
N PRO A 378 4.72 8.06 3.74
CA PRO A 378 4.64 6.65 3.39
C PRO A 378 3.86 5.86 4.45
N SER A 379 2.85 5.12 3.97
CA SER A 379 1.89 4.42 4.82
C SER A 379 1.38 3.14 4.17
N ARG A 380 1.07 2.14 5.00
CA ARG A 380 0.49 0.84 4.59
C ARG A 380 -0.48 0.31 5.64
N PHE A 381 -1.31 -0.65 5.25
CA PHE A 381 -2.24 -1.30 6.18
C PHE A 381 -1.53 -2.35 7.03
N ALA A 382 -1.93 -2.42 8.30
CA ALA A 382 -1.63 -3.48 9.23
C ALA A 382 -2.92 -4.29 9.46
N ILE A 383 -2.85 -5.62 9.49
CA ILE A 383 -4.00 -6.51 9.67
C ILE A 383 -3.68 -7.58 10.73
N ARG A 384 -4.56 -7.75 11.70
CA ARG A 384 -4.54 -8.79 12.75
C ARG A 384 -5.80 -9.64 12.67
N GLU A 385 -5.70 -10.92 12.99
CA GLU A 385 -6.86 -11.81 13.15
C GLU A 385 -6.78 -12.56 14.50
N ILE A 386 -7.68 -12.24 15.43
CA ILE A 386 -7.83 -12.95 16.71
C ILE A 386 -9.19 -13.64 16.72
N SER A 387 -9.22 -14.97 16.77
CA SER A 387 -10.46 -15.75 16.95
C SER A 387 -11.62 -15.28 16.05
N HIS A 388 -11.31 -15.13 14.76
CA HIS A 388 -12.18 -14.62 13.68
C HIS A 388 -12.49 -13.11 13.68
N VAL A 389 -12.18 -12.36 14.73
CA VAL A 389 -12.26 -10.89 14.72
C VAL A 389 -11.04 -10.33 14.01
N LYS A 390 -11.27 -9.68 12.87
CA LYS A 390 -10.23 -8.98 12.10
C LYS A 390 -10.13 -7.54 12.56
N HIS A 391 -8.91 -7.07 12.76
CA HIS A 391 -8.61 -5.68 13.07
C HIS A 391 -7.61 -5.11 12.09
N VAL A 392 -7.75 -3.82 11.82
CA VAL A 392 -6.99 -3.10 10.79
C VAL A 392 -6.58 -1.74 11.35
N TRP A 393 -5.32 -1.37 11.13
CA TRP A 393 -4.76 -0.06 11.44
C TRP A 393 -3.67 0.32 10.42
N ASN A 394 -2.87 1.35 10.71
CA ASN A 394 -1.82 1.83 9.81
C ASN A 394 -0.41 1.55 10.36
N LEU A 395 0.49 1.19 9.46
CA LEU A 395 1.94 1.35 9.62
C LEU A 395 2.36 2.62 8.88
N ILE A 396 3.25 3.42 9.49
CA ILE A 396 3.78 4.67 8.95
C ILE A 396 5.31 4.71 9.03
N GLU A 397 5.95 5.37 8.06
CA GLU A 397 7.41 5.51 8.00
C GLU A 397 7.88 6.86 8.57
N VAL A 398 8.84 6.83 9.49
CA VAL A 398 9.53 8.01 10.04
C VAL A 398 11.01 7.66 10.23
N ASP A 399 11.93 8.52 9.80
CA ASP A 399 13.39 8.26 9.87
C ASP A 399 13.81 6.90 9.29
N ASN A 400 13.22 6.50 8.16
CA ASN A 400 13.37 5.19 7.50
C ASN A 400 13.02 3.97 8.39
N ASN A 401 12.29 4.21 9.49
CA ASN A 401 11.81 3.20 10.41
C ASN A 401 10.29 3.14 10.34
N TRP A 402 9.73 1.93 10.48
CA TRP A 402 8.29 1.71 10.48
C TRP A 402 7.74 1.61 11.89
N TYR A 403 6.63 2.30 12.12
CA TYR A 403 5.94 2.34 13.40
C TYR A 403 4.44 2.13 13.21
N HIS A 404 3.77 1.65 14.25
CA HIS A 404 2.34 1.40 14.28
C HIS A 404 1.60 2.66 14.73
N ALA A 405 0.47 2.95 14.07
CA ALA A 405 -0.40 4.07 14.35
C ALA A 405 -1.87 3.62 14.24
N ASP A 406 -2.52 3.36 15.37
CA ASP A 406 -3.93 2.93 15.42
C ASP A 406 -4.88 3.98 16.00
N THR A 407 -5.30 4.88 15.11
CA THR A 407 -6.32 5.90 15.38
C THR A 407 -7.66 5.31 15.85
N THR A 408 -7.96 4.04 15.56
CA THR A 408 -9.20 3.37 15.99
C THR A 408 -9.17 3.07 17.48
N SER A 409 -8.07 2.50 17.97
CA SER A 409 -7.97 2.03 19.35
C SER A 409 -7.74 3.18 20.33
N ASP A 410 -6.98 4.23 19.97
CA ASP A 410 -6.97 5.46 20.77
C ASP A 410 -8.38 6.10 20.78
N ALA A 411 -9.09 6.17 19.64
CA ALA A 411 -10.47 6.71 19.58
C ALA A 411 -11.45 5.98 20.51
N TYR A 412 -11.44 4.63 20.51
CA TYR A 412 -12.29 3.82 21.38
C TYR A 412 -12.06 4.09 22.88
N LEU A 413 -10.80 4.37 23.27
CA LEU A 413 -10.44 4.73 24.65
C LEU A 413 -10.84 6.19 25.01
N THR A 414 -11.25 7.03 24.06
CA THR A 414 -11.57 8.44 24.35
C THR A 414 -12.91 8.69 25.06
N SER A 415 -13.70 7.65 25.31
CA SER A 415 -14.98 7.73 26.05
C SER A 415 -14.88 8.38 27.44
N THR A 416 -13.66 8.54 27.99
CA THR A 416 -13.41 9.33 29.21
C THR A 416 -12.32 10.41 29.08
N LYS A 417 -11.35 10.34 28.14
CA LYS A 417 -10.29 11.35 27.93
C LYS A 417 -9.81 11.40 26.47
N ARG A 418 -9.77 12.59 25.85
CA ARG A 418 -9.52 12.80 24.41
C ARG A 418 -8.08 13.12 23.98
N ASP A 419 -7.07 12.80 24.79
CA ASP A 419 -5.64 13.06 24.46
C ASP A 419 -4.75 11.84 24.76
N ASN A 420 -5.28 10.63 24.58
CA ASN A 420 -4.48 9.41 24.66
C ASN A 420 -3.79 9.17 23.31
N PHE A 421 -2.46 9.01 23.35
CA PHE A 421 -1.62 8.59 22.21
C PHE A 421 -0.97 7.23 22.56
N TYR A 422 -1.76 6.26 23.04
CA TYR A 422 -1.23 4.96 23.47
C TYR A 422 -0.92 4.05 22.28
N TYR A 423 -1.55 4.30 21.13
CA TYR A 423 -1.34 3.56 19.88
C TYR A 423 -0.51 4.34 18.85
N PHE A 424 0.24 5.34 19.32
CA PHE A 424 1.00 6.25 18.47
C PHE A 424 2.50 5.94 18.49
N LEU A 425 3.02 5.60 17.31
CA LEU A 425 4.42 5.22 17.08
C LEU A 425 4.85 4.03 17.95
N ASN A 426 4.02 2.98 18.07
CA ASN A 426 4.46 1.73 18.70
C ASN A 426 5.39 0.93 17.76
N ASN A 427 6.08 -0.08 18.31
CA ASN A 427 6.74 -1.14 17.53
C ASN A 427 5.97 -2.49 17.70
N ASP A 428 6.43 -3.57 17.04
CA ASP A 428 5.81 -4.90 17.21
C ASP A 428 5.84 -5.46 18.65
N ASP A 429 6.89 -5.19 19.44
CA ASP A 429 6.99 -5.72 20.83
C ASP A 429 5.89 -5.15 21.75
N ASP A 430 5.41 -3.94 21.43
CA ASP A 430 4.33 -3.25 22.15
C ASP A 430 2.93 -3.77 21.78
N ILE A 431 2.81 -4.65 20.79
CA ILE A 431 1.58 -5.40 20.53
C ILE A 431 1.48 -6.56 21.55
N LEU A 432 0.25 -6.88 21.99
CA LEU A 432 0.04 -7.99 22.93
C LEU A 432 0.42 -9.34 22.29
N PRO A 433 1.17 -10.25 22.95
CA PRO A 433 1.59 -11.52 22.33
C PRO A 433 0.49 -12.50 21.89
N ARG A 434 -0.78 -12.24 22.23
CA ARG A 434 -1.96 -12.99 21.73
C ARG A 434 -2.49 -12.47 20.39
N ASP A 435 -2.07 -11.26 20.01
CA ASP A 435 -2.60 -10.47 18.91
C ASP A 435 -1.82 -10.82 17.62
N ASN A 436 -1.93 -12.09 17.18
CA ASN A 436 -1.17 -12.66 16.06
C ASN A 436 -1.18 -11.75 14.82
N TYR A 437 0.04 -11.35 14.41
CA TYR A 437 0.30 -10.40 13.34
C TYR A 437 1.24 -11.03 12.30
N THR A 438 0.96 -10.84 11.01
CA THR A 438 1.53 -11.66 9.91
C THR A 438 2.49 -10.88 9.01
N GLN A 439 3.13 -9.84 9.54
CA GLN A 439 4.01 -8.92 8.81
C GLN A 439 5.45 -8.97 9.36
N PRO A 440 6.45 -8.41 8.65
CA PRO A 440 7.83 -8.36 9.12
C PRO A 440 8.03 -7.57 10.43
N ASN A 441 9.12 -7.89 11.12
CA ASN A 441 9.54 -7.38 12.44
C ASN A 441 9.93 -5.88 12.42
N PHE A 442 8.96 -4.99 12.55
CA PHE A 442 9.11 -3.53 12.50
C PHE A 442 9.47 -2.95 13.87
N LYS A 443 10.78 -3.01 14.18
CA LYS A 443 11.37 -2.50 15.43
C LYS A 443 11.84 -1.04 15.31
N GLY A 444 10.92 -0.13 14.99
CA GLY A 444 11.16 1.30 15.12
C GLY A 444 11.34 1.68 16.59
N GLU A 445 12.59 1.78 17.07
CA GLU A 445 12.88 2.12 18.48
C GLU A 445 12.99 3.63 18.74
N ARG A 446 13.45 4.42 17.76
CA ARG A 446 13.91 5.79 18.01
C ARG A 446 12.80 6.71 18.53
N LEU A 447 11.62 6.64 17.91
CA LEU A 447 10.44 7.44 18.24
C LEU A 447 9.35 6.58 18.91
N ARG A 448 9.74 5.41 19.43
CA ARG A 448 8.83 4.42 20.02
C ARG A 448 8.06 5.03 21.18
N ASN A 449 6.73 4.99 21.09
CA ASN A 449 5.82 5.57 22.08
C ASN A 449 6.10 7.05 22.42
N LEU A 450 6.56 7.86 21.45
CA LEU A 450 7.06 9.24 21.63
C LEU A 450 6.20 10.15 22.53
N LYS A 451 4.87 10.00 22.51
CA LYS A 451 3.92 10.85 23.27
C LYS A 451 3.55 10.24 24.64
N ILE A 452 4.07 9.06 25.01
CA ILE A 452 3.88 8.44 26.32
C ILE A 452 4.97 8.93 27.30
N LYS A 453 4.55 9.75 28.27
CA LYS A 453 5.45 10.26 29.32
C LYS A 453 6.08 9.13 30.13
N ASN A 454 7.39 9.25 30.36
CA ASN A 454 8.23 8.30 31.12
C ASN A 454 8.27 6.88 30.50
N PHE A 455 8.04 6.73 29.19
CA PHE A 455 8.35 5.49 28.49
C PHE A 455 9.87 5.23 28.47
N VAL A 456 10.26 3.96 28.61
CA VAL A 456 11.65 3.49 28.51
C VAL A 456 11.73 2.23 27.63
N SER A 457 12.66 2.21 26.67
CA SER A 457 12.98 1.01 25.88
C SER A 457 14.39 0.47 26.15
N SER A 458 15.26 1.26 26.80
CA SER A 458 16.63 0.88 27.18
C SER A 458 16.96 1.17 28.65
N LYS A 459 18.07 0.60 29.14
CA LYS A 459 18.66 0.94 30.45
C LYS A 459 18.98 2.44 30.53
N ASP A 460 19.45 3.05 29.45
CA ASP A 460 19.85 4.46 29.42
C ASP A 460 18.68 5.42 29.62
N ASP A 461 17.47 5.06 29.16
CA ASP A 461 16.26 5.85 29.41
C ASP A 461 15.84 5.78 30.89
N VAL A 462 16.05 4.63 31.55
CA VAL A 462 15.83 4.49 33.00
C VAL A 462 16.86 5.30 33.78
N LEU A 463 18.14 5.26 33.38
CA LEU A 463 19.21 6.06 33.97
C LEU A 463 18.93 7.57 33.85
N ALA A 464 18.46 8.03 32.69
CA ALA A 464 18.02 9.41 32.47
C ALA A 464 16.79 9.78 33.32
N LEU A 465 15.82 8.87 33.49
CA LEU A 465 14.65 9.08 34.34
C LEU A 465 15.00 9.14 35.83
N ILE A 466 15.97 8.34 36.29
CA ILE A 466 16.57 8.44 37.63
C ILE A 466 17.26 9.80 37.81
N ASP A 467 18.11 10.18 36.86
CA ASP A 467 18.85 11.45 36.86
C ASP A 467 17.91 12.66 36.95
N LYS A 468 16.84 12.67 36.16
CA LYS A 468 15.80 13.71 36.17
C LYS A 468 14.90 13.71 37.42
N SER A 469 14.96 12.64 38.21
CA SER A 469 14.17 12.48 39.45
C SER A 469 15.00 12.71 40.72
N PHE A 470 16.29 12.97 40.60
CA PHE A 470 17.15 13.41 41.70
C PHE A 470 16.74 14.83 42.17
N ASP A 471 16.67 15.02 43.49
CA ASP A 471 16.45 16.32 44.12
C ASP A 471 17.72 16.75 44.84
N GLU A 472 18.36 17.80 44.31
CA GLU A 472 19.60 18.37 44.84
C GLU A 472 19.50 18.85 46.30
N LYS A 473 18.30 19.26 46.75
CA LYS A 473 18.08 19.84 48.08
C LYS A 473 17.93 18.77 49.15
N THR A 474 17.28 17.66 48.83
CA THR A 474 17.15 16.50 49.74
C THR A 474 18.26 15.46 49.55
N LYS A 475 19.02 15.56 48.45
CA LYS A 475 20.00 14.57 47.96
C LYS A 475 19.41 13.18 47.72
N LEU A 476 18.11 13.10 47.39
CA LEU A 476 17.35 11.86 47.19
C LEU A 476 16.76 11.76 45.78
N VAL A 477 16.60 10.54 45.28
CA VAL A 477 15.80 10.26 44.07
C VAL A 477 14.33 10.12 44.46
N LYS A 478 13.48 10.97 43.89
CA LYS A 478 12.02 10.94 44.10
C LYS A 478 11.41 9.65 43.52
N PRO A 479 10.22 9.23 43.99
CA PRO A 479 9.52 8.09 43.42
C PRO A 479 9.27 8.27 41.92
N ILE A 480 9.65 7.27 41.11
CA ILE A 480 9.53 7.34 39.65
C ILE A 480 8.40 6.44 39.15
N SER A 481 7.47 6.99 38.35
CA SER A 481 6.64 6.18 37.46
C SER A 481 7.42 5.89 36.19
N VAL A 482 7.63 4.61 35.89
CA VAL A 482 8.25 4.11 34.66
C VAL A 482 7.16 3.46 33.81
N VAL A 483 7.07 3.79 32.52
CA VAL A 483 6.22 3.06 31.56
C VAL A 483 7.10 2.15 30.72
N VAL A 484 6.84 0.86 30.72
CA VAL A 484 7.75 -0.14 30.12
C VAL A 484 6.98 -1.29 29.49
N ASN A 485 7.61 -1.95 28.52
CA ASN A 485 7.14 -3.21 27.97
C ASN A 485 7.29 -4.34 29.02
N LYS A 486 6.29 -5.22 29.14
CA LYS A 486 6.23 -6.27 30.19
C LYS A 486 7.39 -7.27 30.18
N ASN A 487 8.09 -7.41 29.04
CA ASN A 487 9.22 -8.31 28.92
C ASN A 487 10.54 -7.68 29.39
N ASN A 488 10.59 -6.36 29.60
CA ASN A 488 11.84 -5.59 29.69
C ASN A 488 12.19 -5.10 31.11
N TYR A 489 11.52 -5.59 32.17
CA TYR A 489 11.78 -5.14 33.56
C TYR A 489 13.24 -5.26 34.02
N LYS A 490 14.02 -6.20 33.45
CA LYS A 490 15.43 -6.41 33.86
C LYS A 490 16.26 -5.12 33.77
N MET A 491 16.11 -4.35 32.69
CA MET A 491 16.90 -3.13 32.50
C MET A 491 16.59 -2.02 33.51
N ILE A 492 15.42 -2.08 34.17
CA ILE A 492 15.06 -1.16 35.25
C ILE A 492 15.86 -1.51 36.51
N ASN A 493 15.92 -2.80 36.87
CA ASN A 493 16.73 -3.27 38.00
C ASN A 493 18.23 -3.02 37.75
N ASP A 494 18.73 -3.35 36.54
CA ASP A 494 20.13 -3.10 36.15
C ASP A 494 20.51 -1.61 36.30
N ALA A 495 19.58 -0.68 36.02
CA ALA A 495 19.78 0.76 36.22
C ALA A 495 19.73 1.18 37.70
N PHE A 496 18.87 0.56 38.51
CA PHE A 496 18.81 0.81 39.95
C PHE A 496 20.07 0.34 40.66
N ASP A 497 20.59 -0.84 40.30
CA ASP A 497 21.84 -1.38 40.86
C ASP A 497 23.04 -0.50 40.49
N GLU A 498 23.13 -0.06 39.22
CA GLU A 498 24.16 0.88 38.77
C GLU A 498 24.14 2.20 39.56
N ARG A 499 22.95 2.70 39.89
CA ARG A 499 22.75 3.92 40.70
C ARG A 499 22.63 3.68 42.20
N LYS A 500 22.86 2.43 42.65
CA LYS A 500 22.85 1.98 44.04
C LYS A 500 21.55 2.31 44.80
N LEU A 501 20.42 2.31 44.06
CA LEU A 501 19.09 2.64 44.55
C LEU A 501 18.35 1.39 45.04
N LEU A 502 18.18 1.27 46.36
CA LEU A 502 17.39 0.20 46.95
C LEU A 502 15.89 0.53 46.87
N VAL A 503 15.10 -0.34 46.23
CA VAL A 503 13.64 -0.20 46.17
C VAL A 503 13.02 -0.56 47.53
N LYS A 504 12.29 0.39 48.13
CA LYS A 504 11.56 0.27 49.39
C LYS A 504 10.22 -0.44 49.19
N ASN A 505 9.50 -0.07 48.13
CA ASN A 505 8.38 -0.81 47.56
C ASN A 505 8.07 -0.27 46.14
N TRP A 506 7.16 -0.93 45.45
CA TRP A 506 6.65 -0.50 44.15
C TRP A 506 5.12 -0.62 44.11
N LYS A 507 4.50 0.11 43.19
CA LYS A 507 3.07 0.04 42.90
C LYS A 507 2.87 -0.02 41.40
N ARG A 508 2.32 -1.13 40.90
CA ARG A 508 1.79 -1.21 39.54
C ARG A 508 0.57 -0.29 39.44
N SER A 509 0.54 0.54 38.41
CA SER A 509 -0.55 1.45 38.11
C SER A 509 -1.81 0.68 37.69
N GLY A 510 -2.97 1.20 38.09
CA GLY A 510 -4.27 0.74 37.59
C GLY A 510 -4.58 1.19 36.15
N ARG A 511 -3.68 1.95 35.50
CA ARG A 511 -3.84 2.32 34.09
C ARG A 511 -3.73 1.07 33.20
N PHE A 512 -4.88 0.63 32.72
CA PHE A 512 -4.95 -0.30 31.61
C PHE A 512 -4.62 0.44 30.31
N TYR A 513 -3.38 0.31 29.82
CA TYR A 513 -3.00 0.67 28.45
C TYR A 513 -3.66 -0.34 27.49
N GLY A 514 -4.97 -0.20 27.33
CA GLY A 514 -5.84 -1.29 26.90
C GLY A 514 -5.58 -1.72 25.47
N GLY A 515 -4.94 -2.89 25.31
CA GLY A 515 -4.63 -3.54 24.04
C GLY A 515 -3.18 -3.37 23.55
N VAL A 516 -2.32 -2.64 24.29
CA VAL A 516 -0.85 -2.64 24.10
C VAL A 516 -0.14 -3.35 25.27
N ASN A 517 1.12 -3.74 25.04
CA ASN A 517 1.93 -4.55 25.94
C ASN A 517 2.72 -3.72 26.99
N LEU A 518 2.17 -2.57 27.39
CA LEU A 518 2.80 -1.61 28.29
C LEU A 518 2.23 -1.67 29.72
N GLU A 519 3.06 -1.34 30.71
CA GLU A 519 2.66 -1.13 32.10
C GLU A 519 3.34 0.11 32.70
N GLU A 520 2.60 0.87 33.51
CA GLU A 520 3.16 1.90 34.39
C GLU A 520 3.44 1.29 35.78
N ILE A 521 4.67 1.39 36.28
CA ILE A 521 5.06 0.98 37.63
C ILE A 521 5.72 2.17 38.34
N THR A 522 5.18 2.55 39.50
CA THR A 522 5.78 3.55 40.38
C THR A 522 6.70 2.87 41.40
N TYR A 523 8.00 3.19 41.36
CA TYR A 523 9.00 2.71 42.32
C TYR A 523 9.25 3.77 43.39
N TYR A 524 9.34 3.32 44.65
CA TYR A 524 9.71 4.14 45.80
C TYR A 524 11.03 3.61 46.36
N PHE A 525 12.01 4.47 46.60
CA PHE A 525 13.34 4.08 47.07
C PHE A 525 13.47 4.19 48.60
N ILE A 526 14.50 3.55 49.16
CA ILE A 526 14.90 3.77 50.55
C ILE A 526 15.59 5.13 50.64
N ASP A 527 15.20 5.92 51.64
CA ASP A 527 15.71 7.28 51.86
C ASP A 527 17.17 7.24 52.34
N LYS A 528 18.10 7.16 51.38
CA LYS A 528 19.55 7.19 51.59
C LYS A 528 20.14 8.40 50.87
N PRO A 529 20.26 9.57 51.55
CA PRO A 529 20.83 10.77 50.94
C PRO A 529 22.24 10.53 50.41
N SER A 530 22.56 11.09 49.25
CA SER A 530 23.92 11.08 48.74
C SER A 530 24.85 11.88 49.67
N SER A 531 26.11 11.46 49.80
CA SER A 531 27.08 12.17 50.65
C SER A 531 27.36 13.56 50.09
N ASP A 532 27.66 13.64 48.80
CA ASP A 532 28.22 14.81 48.14
C ASP A 532 27.40 15.22 46.91
N ILE A 533 27.40 16.52 46.62
CA ILE A 533 26.87 17.05 45.35
C ILE A 533 27.96 17.88 44.71
N GLU A 534 28.32 17.52 43.48
CA GLU A 534 29.25 18.26 42.67
C GLU A 534 28.51 19.39 41.92
N ASN A 535 28.79 20.63 42.32
CA ASN A 535 28.35 21.81 41.56
C ASN A 535 29.18 21.92 40.28
N VAL A 536 28.51 22.15 39.15
CA VAL A 536 29.08 22.33 37.82
C VAL A 536 28.41 23.53 37.17
N LYS A 537 29.19 24.38 36.51
CA LYS A 537 28.66 25.53 35.76
C LYS A 537 28.65 25.22 34.27
N ILE A 538 27.51 25.45 33.64
CA ILE A 538 27.43 25.51 32.17
C ILE A 538 27.81 26.93 31.77
N THR A 539 29.05 27.09 31.32
CA THR A 539 29.73 28.37 31.11
C THR A 539 29.31 29.04 29.82
N ASN A 540 29.04 28.24 28.78
CA ASN A 540 28.61 28.69 27.48
C ASN A 540 27.68 27.66 26.81
N ILE A 541 26.76 28.16 25.99
CA ILE A 541 25.90 27.36 25.12
C ILE A 541 25.89 28.08 23.78
N ALA A 542 26.32 27.41 22.71
CA ALA A 542 26.48 28.02 21.39
C ALA A 542 26.10 27.07 20.25
N LYS A 543 25.78 27.62 19.07
CA LYS A 543 25.61 26.83 17.85
C LYS A 543 26.96 26.24 17.44
N HIS A 544 26.97 24.97 17.03
CA HIS A 544 28.21 24.27 16.66
C HIS A 544 28.27 23.86 15.18
N THR A 545 27.25 23.15 14.69
CA THR A 545 27.06 22.85 13.26
C THR A 545 25.75 23.46 12.76
N GLU A 546 25.32 23.16 11.53
CA GLU A 546 24.01 23.58 11.01
C GLU A 546 22.84 23.21 11.94
N ASN A 547 22.90 22.03 12.58
CA ASN A 547 21.84 21.38 13.35
C ASN A 547 22.25 20.93 14.76
N SER A 548 23.34 21.46 15.33
CA SER A 548 23.78 21.10 16.68
C SER A 548 24.13 22.31 17.55
N ILE A 549 23.98 22.12 18.87
CA ILE A 549 24.46 23.06 19.89
C ILE A 549 25.58 22.40 20.71
N LYS A 550 26.56 23.18 21.12
CA LYS A 550 27.61 22.78 22.06
C LYS A 550 27.34 23.41 23.43
N VAL A 551 27.42 22.58 24.46
CA VAL A 551 27.25 22.94 25.88
C VAL A 551 28.62 22.79 26.54
N ASP A 552 29.18 23.89 27.03
CA ASP A 552 30.50 23.94 27.64
C ASP A 552 30.37 23.96 29.17
N PHE A 553 31.07 23.04 29.86
CA PHE A 553 31.06 22.94 31.32
C PHE A 553 32.40 23.44 31.91
N ASP A 554 32.38 23.96 33.14
CA ASP A 554 33.57 24.47 33.86
C ASP A 554 34.55 23.38 34.31
N LYS A 555 34.14 22.11 34.22
CA LYS A 555 34.93 20.92 34.48
C LYS A 555 34.45 19.75 33.60
N GLU A 556 35.20 18.66 33.63
CA GLU A 556 34.79 17.42 33.00
C GLU A 556 33.63 16.75 33.79
N VAL A 557 32.60 16.32 33.08
CA VAL A 557 31.49 15.52 33.63
C VAL A 557 31.32 14.29 32.77
N GLU A 558 31.51 13.11 33.36
CA GLU A 558 31.46 11.85 32.60
C GLU A 558 30.04 11.35 32.36
N ASN A 559 29.89 10.55 31.29
CA ASN A 559 28.69 9.79 30.98
C ASN A 559 27.39 10.63 30.99
N LEU A 560 27.38 11.80 30.33
CA LEU A 560 26.13 12.44 29.93
C LEU A 560 25.69 11.89 28.57
N LYS A 561 24.41 11.56 28.44
CA LYS A 561 23.76 11.03 27.22
C LYS A 561 22.56 11.90 26.87
N LYS A 562 21.96 11.71 25.68
CA LYS A 562 20.79 12.48 25.20
C LYS A 562 19.69 12.74 26.26
N GLY A 563 19.38 11.75 27.10
CA GLY A 563 18.33 11.86 28.13
C GLY A 563 18.68 12.71 29.35
N ASN A 564 19.96 13.05 29.56
CA ASN A 564 20.39 13.95 30.64
C ASN A 564 20.06 15.42 30.31
N PHE A 565 20.00 15.78 29.03
CA PHE A 565 19.75 17.13 28.54
C PHE A 565 18.27 17.32 28.19
N GLU A 566 17.68 18.43 28.60
CA GLU A 566 16.31 18.81 28.24
C GLU A 566 16.32 20.11 27.45
N ILE A 567 15.67 20.12 26.28
CA ILE A 567 15.57 21.29 25.39
C ILE A 567 14.10 21.61 25.04
N GLU A 568 13.89 22.73 24.37
CA GLU A 568 12.61 23.07 23.73
C GLU A 568 12.70 23.01 22.20
N ASN A 569 11.54 22.84 21.55
CA ASN A 569 11.30 23.03 20.13
C ASN A 569 12.05 22.11 19.13
N ALA A 570 12.84 21.14 19.59
CA ALA A 570 13.42 20.05 18.79
C ALA A 570 13.64 18.79 19.62
N LEU A 571 14.01 17.67 18.98
CA LEU A 571 14.47 16.45 19.64
C LEU A 571 16.01 16.35 19.59
N ILE A 572 16.60 15.71 20.60
CA ILE A 572 18.03 15.36 20.61
C ILE A 572 18.21 13.99 19.96
N LYS A 573 18.95 13.95 18.85
CA LYS A 573 19.26 12.73 18.08
C LYS A 573 20.26 11.85 18.81
N ASN A 574 21.42 12.42 19.12
CA ASN A 574 22.52 11.82 19.86
C ASN A 574 23.37 12.92 20.51
N THR A 575 24.39 12.52 21.26
CA THR A 575 25.28 13.41 22.01
C THR A 575 26.72 12.94 21.92
N GLU A 576 27.65 13.84 21.64
CA GLU A 576 29.10 13.59 21.59
C GLU A 576 29.82 14.36 22.70
N LYS A 577 30.82 13.74 23.35
CA LYS A 577 31.67 14.40 24.36
C LYS A 577 32.95 14.92 23.69
N GLN A 578 33.26 16.19 23.89
CA GLN A 578 34.47 16.84 23.37
C GLN A 578 35.18 17.60 24.50
N GLY A 579 36.06 16.90 25.23
CA GLY A 579 36.72 17.43 26.43
C GLY A 579 35.71 17.70 27.55
N THR A 580 35.71 18.92 28.10
CA THR A 580 34.71 19.38 29.09
C THR A 580 33.38 19.81 28.48
N SER A 581 33.16 19.60 27.17
CA SER A 581 31.96 20.01 26.46
C SER A 581 31.16 18.83 25.92
N TYR A 582 29.87 19.03 25.67
CA TYR A 582 29.01 18.09 24.94
C TYR A 582 28.34 18.76 23.74
N ILE A 583 28.35 18.07 22.60
CA ILE A 583 27.63 18.45 21.38
C ILE A 583 26.30 17.69 21.37
N LEU A 584 25.19 18.41 21.18
CA LEU A 584 23.85 17.87 21.08
C LEU A 584 23.37 18.05 19.63
N HIS A 585 23.21 16.96 18.88
CA HIS A 585 22.68 17.03 17.51
C HIS A 585 21.15 16.99 17.54
N LEU A 586 20.54 17.87 16.75
CA LEU A 586 19.10 18.15 16.80
C LEU A 586 18.43 17.78 15.48
N ASP A 587 17.21 17.28 15.57
CA ASP A 587 16.26 17.13 14.46
C ASP A 587 14.81 17.18 14.99
N HIS A 588 13.83 16.91 14.13
CA HIS A 588 12.40 16.97 14.47
C HIS A 588 12.01 18.28 15.19
N PHE A 589 12.50 19.39 14.64
CA PHE A 589 12.11 20.74 15.03
C PHE A 589 10.60 20.93 14.89
N ASN A 590 9.94 21.59 15.84
CA ASN A 590 8.47 21.59 15.96
C ASN A 590 7.71 22.56 15.03
N LYS A 591 8.42 23.42 14.28
CA LYS A 591 7.81 24.35 13.31
C LYS A 591 8.75 24.64 12.14
N ILE A 592 8.20 25.22 11.07
CA ILE A 592 8.94 25.76 9.93
C ILE A 592 9.29 27.25 10.18
N GLY A 593 10.44 27.70 9.68
CA GLY A 593 10.96 29.06 9.89
C GLY A 593 11.98 29.14 11.01
N ASP A 594 12.01 30.25 11.74
CA ASP A 594 13.03 30.49 12.78
C ASP A 594 12.62 29.88 14.13
N VAL A 595 13.36 28.85 14.56
CA VAL A 595 13.10 28.03 15.76
C VAL A 595 14.15 28.34 16.84
N GLU A 596 13.73 28.93 17.95
CA GLU A 596 14.60 29.10 19.13
C GLU A 596 14.74 27.79 19.90
N ILE A 597 15.99 27.35 20.11
CA ILE A 597 16.34 26.25 21.01
C ILE A 597 16.97 26.83 22.28
N LYS A 598 16.52 26.35 23.45
CA LYS A 598 17.06 26.68 24.78
C LYS A 598 17.32 25.39 25.55
N LEU A 599 18.37 25.36 26.37
CA LEU A 599 18.65 24.25 27.29
C LEU A 599 17.87 24.48 28.59
N LYS A 600 16.84 23.67 28.86
CA LYS A 600 16.01 23.82 30.07
C LYS A 600 16.73 23.34 31.31
N SER A 601 17.39 22.19 31.21
CA SER A 601 18.08 21.53 32.31
C SER A 601 19.15 20.56 31.79
N VAL A 602 20.17 20.32 32.61
CA VAL A 602 21.00 19.12 32.56
C VAL A 602 20.80 18.41 33.89
N ASN A 603 20.53 17.12 33.85
CA ASN A 603 20.15 16.33 35.02
C ASN A 603 21.13 15.18 35.19
N LYS A 604 21.75 15.05 36.35
CA LYS A 604 22.59 13.89 36.71
C LYS A 604 22.62 13.73 38.24
N GLN A 605 22.36 12.54 38.73
CA GLN A 605 22.42 12.18 40.14
C GLN A 605 23.79 12.55 40.74
N ASN A 606 23.80 13.17 41.92
CA ASN A 606 24.98 13.71 42.62
C ASN A 606 25.63 14.94 41.97
N TYR A 607 25.04 15.50 40.92
CA TYR A 607 25.48 16.76 40.31
C TYR A 607 24.43 17.85 40.52
N LYS A 608 24.88 19.11 40.49
CA LYS A 608 24.05 20.30 40.40
C LYS A 608 24.57 21.17 39.26
N PHE A 609 23.70 21.50 38.29
CA PHE A 609 24.09 22.23 37.08
C PHE A 609 23.57 23.68 37.10
N ASP A 610 24.47 24.62 37.37
CA ASP A 610 24.18 26.06 37.30
C ASP A 610 24.38 26.57 35.86
N ILE A 611 23.29 26.84 35.15
CA ILE A 611 23.35 27.42 33.80
C ILE A 611 23.62 28.92 33.90
N THR A 612 24.85 29.36 33.61
CA THR A 612 25.23 30.79 33.79
C THR A 612 24.86 31.68 32.60
N LYS A 613 24.62 31.10 31.42
CA LYS A 613 24.18 31.80 30.21
C LYS A 613 23.34 30.86 29.34
N ASN A 614 22.17 31.32 28.87
CA ASN A 614 21.20 30.49 28.15
C ASN A 614 20.41 31.30 27.11
N GLU A 615 21.14 32.02 26.25
CA GLU A 615 20.51 32.75 25.15
C GLU A 615 19.87 31.76 24.14
N PRO A 616 18.70 32.07 23.56
CA PRO A 616 18.13 31.27 22.49
C PRO A 616 19.10 31.11 21.33
N ILE A 617 19.25 29.88 20.84
CA ILE A 617 19.98 29.59 19.62
C ILE A 617 18.96 29.34 18.51
N THR A 618 18.91 30.23 17.53
CA THR A 618 17.97 30.13 16.42
C THR A 618 18.47 29.17 15.34
N PHE A 619 17.62 28.20 15.00
CA PHE A 619 17.78 27.31 13.86
C PHE A 619 16.71 27.64 12.82
N LYS A 620 17.10 27.80 11.56
CA LYS A 620 16.16 28.07 10.47
C LYS A 620 15.80 26.78 9.77
N THR A 621 14.53 26.39 9.87
CA THR A 621 13.97 25.21 9.24
C THR A 621 13.17 25.61 8.00
N SER A 622 13.07 24.70 7.02
CA SER A 622 12.40 24.96 5.75
C SER A 622 11.61 23.75 5.26
N ILE A 623 10.63 24.02 4.40
CA ILE A 623 10.09 23.02 3.48
C ILE A 623 10.87 23.16 2.17
N VAL A 624 11.29 22.04 1.60
CA VAL A 624 11.83 21.98 0.23
C VAL A 624 10.82 21.24 -0.63
N ASP A 625 10.23 21.96 -1.58
CA ASP A 625 9.53 21.38 -2.72
C ASP A 625 10.35 21.58 -3.99
N PHE A 626 10.24 20.65 -4.94
CA PHE A 626 11.06 20.59 -6.15
C PHE A 626 10.27 19.98 -7.31
N ASP A 627 10.45 20.47 -8.53
CA ASP A 627 9.85 19.84 -9.71
C ASP A 627 10.57 18.54 -10.06
N ALA A 628 9.81 17.49 -10.35
CA ALA A 628 10.30 16.24 -10.93
C ALA A 628 9.31 15.69 -11.94
N LYS A 629 9.83 15.15 -13.05
CA LYS A 629 9.11 14.31 -14.02
C LYS A 629 9.86 13.00 -14.18
N ILE A 630 9.20 11.99 -14.74
CA ILE A 630 9.82 10.71 -15.07
C ILE A 630 9.54 10.31 -16.51
N ASN A 631 10.53 9.68 -17.13
CA ASN A 631 10.44 9.09 -18.46
C ASN A 631 11.11 7.72 -18.45
N ALA A 632 10.31 6.65 -18.57
CA ALA A 632 10.76 5.29 -18.74
C ALA A 632 11.47 5.12 -20.10
N ILE A 633 12.68 4.57 -20.07
CA ILE A 633 13.58 4.45 -21.24
C ILE A 633 13.38 3.10 -21.93
N ASP A 634 13.04 2.08 -21.16
CA ASP A 634 12.89 0.70 -21.58
C ASP A 634 11.95 -0.06 -20.60
N ASP A 635 12.13 -1.37 -20.46
CA ASP A 635 11.37 -2.28 -19.63
C ASP A 635 11.75 -2.26 -18.13
N ASN A 636 12.91 -1.71 -17.74
CA ASN A 636 13.37 -1.70 -16.34
C ASN A 636 14.03 -0.39 -15.86
N SER A 637 14.19 0.63 -16.71
CA SER A 637 14.92 1.86 -16.39
C SER A 637 14.09 3.13 -16.59
N ILE A 638 14.22 4.07 -15.64
CA ILE A 638 13.46 5.33 -15.59
C ILE A 638 14.42 6.51 -15.41
N LYS A 639 14.37 7.47 -16.35
CA LYS A 639 15.01 8.78 -16.18
C LYS A 639 14.17 9.65 -15.27
N VAL A 640 14.81 10.34 -14.33
CA VAL A 640 14.21 11.42 -13.54
C VAL A 640 14.67 12.76 -14.10
N GLU A 641 13.72 13.61 -14.47
CA GLU A 641 13.96 14.97 -14.95
C GLU A 641 13.70 15.96 -13.83
N THR A 642 14.78 16.53 -13.26
CA THR A 642 14.69 17.46 -12.13
C THR A 642 15.98 18.27 -11.98
N ASN A 643 15.85 19.53 -11.56
CA ASN A 643 16.95 20.41 -11.19
C ASN A 643 17.43 20.19 -9.74
N GLN A 644 16.78 19.31 -8.98
CA GLN A 644 17.14 19.00 -7.60
C GLN A 644 18.17 17.88 -7.54
N ASP A 645 19.12 18.02 -6.62
CA ASP A 645 20.18 17.04 -6.31
C ASP A 645 20.04 16.53 -4.87
N ASN A 646 20.87 15.57 -4.45
CA ASN A 646 20.74 14.87 -3.16
C ASN A 646 19.32 14.29 -2.96
N LEU A 647 18.84 13.60 -3.99
CA LEU A 647 17.55 12.92 -4.01
C LEU A 647 17.69 11.45 -3.61
N GLU A 648 16.64 10.90 -3.01
CA GLU A 648 16.49 9.47 -2.75
C GLU A 648 15.09 9.01 -3.21
N TYR A 649 14.98 7.74 -3.58
CA TYR A 649 13.76 7.13 -4.12
C TYR A 649 13.42 5.80 -3.44
N SER A 650 12.13 5.47 -3.41
CA SER A 650 11.61 4.19 -2.91
C SER A 650 10.48 3.70 -3.81
N PHE A 651 10.47 2.39 -4.10
CA PHE A 651 9.35 1.71 -4.75
C PHE A 651 8.49 0.98 -3.71
N ASN A 652 7.17 1.10 -3.80
CA ASN A 652 6.20 0.26 -3.09
C ASN A 652 6.39 0.17 -1.56
N ASN A 653 6.93 1.22 -0.92
CA ASN A 653 7.28 1.28 0.51
C ASN A 653 8.45 0.36 0.92
N ASN A 654 9.32 -0.02 -0.03
CA ASN A 654 10.61 -0.65 0.25
C ASN A 654 11.67 0.39 0.69
N GLU A 655 12.88 -0.08 0.98
CA GLU A 655 14.02 0.76 1.38
C GLU A 655 14.31 1.91 0.41
N TRP A 656 14.77 3.04 0.96
CA TRP A 656 15.17 4.22 0.21
C TRP A 656 16.57 4.04 -0.38
N LYS A 657 16.71 4.30 -1.68
CA LYS A 657 17.97 4.28 -2.45
C LYS A 657 18.33 5.69 -2.89
N GLU A 658 19.62 6.02 -2.90
CA GLU A 658 20.09 7.31 -3.44
C GLU A 658 19.90 7.36 -4.96
N LEU A 659 19.45 8.50 -5.48
CA LEU A 659 19.39 8.76 -6.91
C LEU A 659 20.74 9.29 -7.39
N GLY A 660 21.36 8.59 -8.35
CA GLY A 660 22.66 8.97 -8.91
C GLY A 660 22.67 10.33 -9.61
N GLN A 661 23.86 10.88 -9.83
CA GLN A 661 24.08 12.13 -10.58
C GLN A 661 23.65 12.02 -12.06
N ASP A 662 23.60 10.80 -12.59
CA ASP A 662 23.00 10.51 -13.90
C ASP A 662 21.47 10.58 -13.89
N LYS A 663 20.83 10.70 -12.72
CA LYS A 663 19.38 10.75 -12.47
C LYS A 663 18.65 9.59 -13.16
N LEU A 664 19.27 8.41 -13.14
CA LEU A 664 18.76 7.16 -13.70
C LEU A 664 18.38 6.20 -12.57
N ILE A 665 17.14 5.74 -12.59
CA ILE A 665 16.68 4.61 -11.77
C ILE A 665 16.78 3.36 -12.64
N LYS A 666 17.50 2.35 -12.15
CA LYS A 666 17.53 0.98 -12.69
C LYS A 666 16.67 0.07 -11.82
N ASP A 667 16.37 -1.13 -12.34
CA ASP A 667 15.57 -2.15 -11.66
C ASP A 667 14.18 -1.63 -11.21
N ALA A 668 13.57 -0.79 -12.06
CA ALA A 668 12.28 -0.18 -11.82
C ALA A 668 11.17 -1.24 -11.81
N VAL A 669 10.29 -1.13 -10.81
CA VAL A 669 9.16 -2.05 -10.62
C VAL A 669 7.81 -1.34 -10.74
N ILE A 670 6.80 -2.09 -11.15
CA ILE A 670 5.41 -1.65 -11.24
C ILE A 670 4.90 -1.22 -9.86
N GLY A 671 4.09 -0.17 -9.81
CA GLY A 671 3.50 0.38 -8.59
C GLY A 671 4.05 1.76 -8.21
N VAL A 672 4.08 2.09 -6.93
CA VAL A 672 4.27 3.48 -6.47
C VAL A 672 5.75 3.80 -6.28
N LEU A 673 6.30 4.60 -7.19
CA LEU A 673 7.60 5.27 -7.05
C LEU A 673 7.43 6.56 -6.23
N ARG A 674 8.24 6.73 -5.19
CA ARG A 674 8.38 7.94 -4.38
C ARG A 674 9.77 8.53 -4.56
N ILE A 675 9.87 9.85 -4.62
CA ILE A 675 11.14 10.60 -4.68
C ILE A 675 11.07 11.76 -3.68
N ARG A 676 12.13 11.98 -2.90
CA ARG A 676 12.28 13.10 -1.95
C ARG A 676 13.73 13.58 -1.85
N VAL A 677 13.97 14.75 -1.28
CA VAL A 677 15.33 15.20 -0.90
C VAL A 677 15.78 14.46 0.36
N LYS A 678 17.00 13.91 0.33
CA LYS A 678 17.59 13.15 1.43
C LYS A 678 17.93 14.07 2.62
N ASN A 679 17.10 14.01 3.66
CA ASN A 679 17.19 14.88 4.83
C ASN A 679 18.19 14.37 5.88
N ASN A 680 19.47 14.70 5.71
CA ASN A 680 20.51 14.33 6.67
C ASN A 680 20.52 15.22 7.94
N SER A 681 20.15 16.51 7.80
CA SER A 681 20.31 17.54 8.84
C SER A 681 19.12 17.71 9.77
N GLY A 682 17.93 17.24 9.41
CA GLY A 682 16.71 17.41 10.21
C GLY A 682 16.08 18.80 10.13
N LEU A 683 16.73 19.75 9.46
CA LEU A 683 16.26 21.14 9.28
C LEU A 683 15.27 21.28 8.11
N VAL A 684 15.29 20.33 7.17
CA VAL A 684 14.50 20.35 5.94
C VAL A 684 13.36 19.33 6.02
N THR A 685 12.13 19.76 5.79
CA THR A 685 11.02 18.86 5.44
C THR A 685 10.91 18.82 3.92
N SER A 686 11.28 17.70 3.30
CA SER A 686 11.06 17.51 1.86
C SER A 686 9.58 17.22 1.61
N GLU A 687 8.99 17.89 0.63
CA GLU A 687 7.81 17.35 -0.04
C GLU A 687 8.18 16.06 -0.80
N MET A 688 7.19 15.23 -1.09
CA MET A 688 7.38 13.95 -1.76
C MET A 688 6.70 13.96 -3.13
N LYS A 689 7.44 13.59 -4.17
CA LYS A 689 6.88 13.36 -5.51
C LYS A 689 6.55 11.88 -5.67
N ILE A 690 5.34 11.61 -6.14
CA ILE A 690 4.74 10.27 -6.18
C ILE A 690 4.29 10.00 -7.61
N PHE A 691 4.75 8.88 -8.17
CA PHE A 691 4.42 8.44 -9.52
C PHE A 691 3.95 6.99 -9.49
N ASN A 692 2.91 6.66 -10.27
CA ASN A 692 2.47 5.28 -10.44
C ASN A 692 3.09 4.69 -11.71
N ILE A 693 4.01 3.74 -11.54
CA ILE A 693 4.68 3.03 -12.63
C ILE A 693 3.77 1.90 -13.10
N THR A 694 3.51 1.87 -14.41
CA THR A 694 2.74 0.83 -15.09
C THR A 694 3.63 0.09 -16.08
N ARG A 695 3.21 -1.10 -16.51
CA ARG A 695 3.76 -1.80 -17.66
C ARG A 695 2.60 -2.22 -18.56
N ASP A 696 2.69 -1.95 -19.86
CA ASP A 696 1.72 -2.47 -20.82
C ASP A 696 1.94 -3.97 -21.04
N SER A 697 0.87 -4.74 -21.22
CA SER A 697 0.95 -6.17 -21.55
C SER A 697 0.38 -6.45 -22.94
N ILE A 698 1.21 -7.02 -23.83
CA ILE A 698 0.71 -7.72 -25.02
C ILE A 698 0.07 -9.04 -24.56
N ASN A 699 -1.10 -9.38 -25.11
CA ASN A 699 -1.73 -10.70 -24.99
C ASN A 699 -1.35 -11.57 -26.21
N HIS A 700 -1.05 -12.86 -26.01
CA HIS A 700 -0.71 -13.81 -27.08
C HIS A 700 -1.74 -13.93 -28.23
N ASN A 701 -2.98 -13.45 -28.03
CA ASN A 701 -4.03 -13.42 -29.06
C ASN A 701 -4.14 -12.07 -29.79
N GLN A 702 -3.52 -11.00 -29.26
CA GLN A 702 -3.53 -9.66 -29.87
C GLN A 702 -2.55 -9.52 -31.02
N ILE A 703 -1.39 -10.20 -30.98
CA ILE A 703 -0.40 -10.20 -32.07
C ILE A 703 -0.29 -11.62 -32.64
N LYS A 704 -0.26 -11.72 -33.97
CA LYS A 704 -0.29 -12.96 -34.74
C LYS A 704 0.60 -12.84 -35.98
N LEU A 705 1.19 -13.94 -36.44
CA LEU A 705 1.96 -13.99 -37.69
C LEU A 705 1.11 -14.58 -38.82
N PHE A 706 1.15 -13.96 -40.00
CA PHE A 706 0.62 -14.54 -41.24
C PHE A 706 1.66 -14.41 -42.36
N LYS A 707 2.22 -15.55 -42.80
CA LYS A 707 3.37 -15.59 -43.71
C LYS A 707 4.53 -14.75 -43.15
N ASN A 708 4.87 -13.64 -43.79
CA ASN A 708 5.91 -12.70 -43.38
C ASN A 708 5.36 -11.42 -42.72
N THR A 709 4.04 -11.33 -42.51
CA THR A 709 3.37 -10.14 -41.97
C THR A 709 2.84 -10.41 -40.58
N VAL A 710 3.39 -9.70 -39.60
CA VAL A 710 2.85 -9.60 -38.25
C VAL A 710 1.60 -8.70 -38.29
N ILE A 711 0.50 -9.20 -37.76
CA ILE A 711 -0.79 -8.49 -37.63
C ILE A 711 -1.08 -8.27 -36.15
N GLY A 712 -1.73 -7.15 -35.81
CA GLY A 712 -2.13 -6.85 -34.42
C GLY A 712 -1.26 -5.82 -33.72
N VAL A 713 -0.18 -5.40 -34.38
CA VAL A 713 0.66 -4.27 -33.97
C VAL A 713 -0.04 -2.93 -34.24
N ASP A 714 0.46 -1.86 -33.63
CA ASP A 714 0.11 -0.47 -33.99
C ASP A 714 1.28 0.50 -33.67
N ASN A 715 1.03 1.80 -33.76
CA ASN A 715 2.02 2.85 -33.52
C ASN A 715 2.57 2.95 -32.08
N THR A 716 1.98 2.23 -31.11
CA THR A 716 2.54 2.09 -29.74
C THR A 716 3.67 1.05 -29.67
N MET A 717 3.81 0.19 -30.69
CA MET A 717 4.73 -0.94 -30.68
C MET A 717 6.03 -0.69 -31.46
N GLU A 718 7.08 -1.38 -31.04
CA GLU A 718 8.40 -1.38 -31.65
C GLU A 718 8.92 -2.81 -31.85
N TYR A 719 9.84 -2.97 -32.80
CA TYR A 719 10.47 -4.24 -33.12
C TYR A 719 11.99 -4.09 -33.30
N LYS A 720 12.72 -5.18 -33.11
CA LYS A 720 14.14 -5.29 -33.46
C LYS A 720 14.49 -6.70 -33.93
N GLU A 721 15.58 -6.85 -34.66
CA GLU A 721 16.25 -8.15 -34.81
C GLU A 721 16.89 -8.55 -33.47
N VAL A 722 16.92 -9.85 -33.17
CA VAL A 722 17.45 -10.38 -31.90
C VAL A 722 18.82 -9.80 -31.54
N ASN A 723 19.74 -9.75 -32.51
CA ASN A 723 21.13 -9.30 -32.36
C ASN A 723 21.32 -7.78 -32.55
N SER A 724 20.25 -6.99 -32.60
CA SER A 724 20.30 -5.53 -32.70
C SER A 724 20.11 -4.89 -31.33
N ASP A 725 20.86 -3.85 -30.99
CA ASP A 725 20.55 -3.00 -29.83
C ASP A 725 19.44 -1.99 -30.11
N LYS A 726 19.16 -1.72 -31.39
CA LYS A 726 18.26 -0.65 -31.83
C LYS A 726 16.85 -1.17 -32.08
N TRP A 727 15.90 -0.68 -31.28
CA TRP A 727 14.47 -0.78 -31.54
C TRP A 727 14.04 0.18 -32.67
N THR A 728 13.07 -0.29 -33.47
CA THR A 728 12.47 0.45 -34.57
C THR A 728 10.97 0.59 -34.33
N SER A 729 10.46 1.82 -34.37
CA SER A 729 9.03 2.07 -34.24
C SER A 729 8.23 1.45 -35.38
N ILE A 730 7.14 0.78 -35.04
CA ILE A 730 6.06 0.45 -35.97
C ILE A 730 5.19 1.71 -36.14
N ASP A 731 4.67 1.92 -37.35
CA ASP A 731 3.83 3.06 -37.77
C ASP A 731 2.43 2.63 -38.27
N LYS A 732 2.30 1.39 -38.76
CA LYS A 732 1.06 0.80 -39.32
C LYS A 732 0.46 -0.27 -38.41
N ASN A 733 -0.78 -0.68 -38.71
CA ASN A 733 -1.50 -1.74 -37.98
C ASN A 733 -0.96 -3.18 -38.26
N LYS A 734 0.09 -3.28 -39.08
CA LYS A 734 0.75 -4.51 -39.54
C LYS A 734 2.23 -4.21 -39.85
N LEU A 735 3.10 -5.20 -39.66
CA LEU A 735 4.54 -5.12 -39.92
C LEU A 735 4.96 -6.29 -40.83
N THR A 736 5.54 -6.01 -41.99
CA THR A 736 6.03 -7.06 -42.91
C THR A 736 7.55 -7.17 -42.82
N LEU A 737 8.02 -8.38 -42.51
CA LEU A 737 9.43 -8.71 -42.27
C LEU A 737 9.98 -9.48 -43.48
N ASN A 738 10.76 -8.78 -44.30
CA ASN A 738 11.22 -9.28 -45.61
C ASN A 738 12.49 -10.15 -45.53
N GLN A 739 13.22 -10.13 -44.42
CA GLN A 739 14.41 -10.97 -44.20
C GLN A 739 14.07 -12.14 -43.28
N LYS A 740 14.81 -13.25 -43.45
CA LYS A 740 14.67 -14.44 -42.60
C LYS A 740 15.47 -14.26 -41.32
N GLY A 741 14.90 -14.69 -40.20
CA GLY A 741 15.54 -14.56 -38.89
C GLY A 741 14.55 -14.40 -37.74
N ASP A 742 15.11 -14.13 -36.57
CA ASP A 742 14.36 -13.92 -35.34
C ASP A 742 14.27 -12.42 -34.99
N TYR A 743 13.04 -11.99 -34.72
CA TYR A 743 12.66 -10.63 -34.35
C TYR A 743 12.01 -10.63 -32.96
N LEU A 744 12.21 -9.54 -32.22
CA LEU A 744 11.54 -9.24 -30.96
C LEU A 744 10.58 -8.06 -31.16
N ILE A 745 9.40 -8.12 -30.55
CA ILE A 745 8.36 -7.08 -30.59
C ILE A 745 7.90 -6.76 -29.17
N ARG A 746 7.68 -5.47 -28.86
CA ARG A 746 7.11 -5.01 -27.59
C ARG A 746 6.31 -3.71 -27.75
N ILE A 747 5.55 -3.32 -26.74
CA ILE A 747 5.00 -1.97 -26.60
C ILE A 747 6.08 -1.06 -26.01
N LYS A 748 6.23 0.15 -26.57
CA LYS A 748 7.23 1.16 -26.18
C LYS A 748 7.02 1.63 -24.75
N SER A 749 8.10 2.01 -24.08
CA SER A 749 8.01 2.81 -22.85
C SER A 749 7.52 4.22 -23.16
N VAL A 750 6.66 4.79 -22.29
CA VAL A 750 6.09 6.13 -22.44
C VAL A 750 5.84 6.75 -21.06
N LYS A 751 6.49 7.88 -20.74
CA LYS A 751 6.32 8.61 -19.46
C LYS A 751 6.55 7.72 -18.23
N ASN A 752 5.51 7.42 -17.46
CA ASN A 752 5.52 6.55 -16.28
C ASN A 752 5.30 5.06 -16.61
N ASN A 753 5.22 4.70 -17.90
CA ASN A 753 4.94 3.35 -18.38
C ASN A 753 6.23 2.71 -18.90
N ILE A 754 6.73 1.68 -18.22
CA ILE A 754 7.87 0.88 -18.70
C ILE A 754 7.43 -0.03 -19.86
N ALA A 755 8.35 -0.35 -20.76
CA ALA A 755 8.08 -1.14 -21.96
C ALA A 755 7.55 -2.54 -21.60
N SER A 756 6.76 -3.14 -22.49
CA SER A 756 6.16 -4.46 -22.25
C SER A 756 7.20 -5.57 -22.26
N GLU A 757 6.78 -6.76 -21.79
CA GLU A 757 7.47 -8.02 -22.11
C GLU A 757 7.70 -8.14 -23.62
N VAL A 758 8.80 -8.79 -24.00
CA VAL A 758 9.15 -9.02 -25.41
C VAL A 758 8.50 -10.29 -25.95
N TYR A 759 8.11 -10.25 -27.22
CA TYR A 759 7.50 -11.34 -27.95
C TYR A 759 8.35 -11.71 -29.17
N LYS A 760 8.61 -13.00 -29.38
CA LYS A 760 9.45 -13.50 -30.47
C LYS A 760 8.63 -13.77 -31.74
N VAL A 761 9.16 -13.37 -32.89
CA VAL A 761 8.68 -13.73 -34.24
C VAL A 761 9.83 -14.38 -35.01
N THR A 762 9.59 -15.56 -35.58
CA THR A 762 10.56 -16.23 -36.48
C THR A 762 10.03 -16.18 -37.90
N ILE A 763 10.86 -15.69 -38.84
CA ILE A 763 10.55 -15.60 -40.27
C ILE A 763 11.37 -16.65 -41.04
N SER A 764 10.66 -17.61 -41.63
CA SER A 764 11.21 -18.90 -42.12
C SER A 764 11.74 -18.92 -43.55
#